data_AF-A0A1F4DT92-F1
#
_entry.id   AF-A0A1F4DT92-F1
#
_cell.length_a   1.000
_cell.length_b   1.000
_cell.length_c   1.000
_cell.angle_alpha   90.00
_cell.angle_beta   90.00
_cell.angle_gamma   90.00
#
_symmetry.space_group_name_H-M   'P 1'
#
loop_
_entity.id
_entity.type
_entity.pdbx_description
1 polymer ?
#
loop_
_entity_poly.entity_id
_entity_poly.type
_entity_poly.pdbx_seq_one_letter_code
_entity_poly.pdbx_strand_id
1 'polypeptide(L)'
;MGRAERAAGSWDGVRGLLGGKGANLGEMTKLKLPVPPGFVVTTQACNAFLAAGGKFPKGMWEQVLQAVKALERATGKKFADPANPLLVSCRSGAKFSMPGMMDTVLNIGLNDEVAQGLVRITGDERFVYDAYRRLVQMYATVVLEVPHKPFEALLAEYRSRRGVWNDAELPAEDLKAITAGFKRIVEKHAHRPFPMDALEQLKLATMAVFRSWNGKRAHDYRKAAGIPHDLGTAVNVVAMVFGNQGADSGTGVMTTRNVTTGENELEGDFLMNAQGEDVVAGTRKTLPIAELARVMPHVDKELKRIARTLERHFREVQDIEFTIERGKLWMLQTRDGKRTAQAAIRIAVELAGERLITKAEAVRRVTPEHIDYFLHPQLEAAARRAAAGEGKLIATGLNVSPGAAIGQIVFDADTAEHWAQRLKKKVILVRPETRPDDVHGMLAAQGVVTSRGGRTSHAALVARQFGIPAVVGVVSLEIDAEHRQMRTSTGQVLKEGDWLSIDGGTGEVFAGELKTVVPDVTHPYLVELLSWADRFRRLGIWTNADYARDAERARKFGAEGIGLCRTEHMFFEADRLPIVQSMILAPTEEQRSEHLAKLLPMQRADFIALFRAMDGLPVTIRLIDPPLHEFLPSRDELQKSVVELETRLRLKDGDPAVLEAELRSKRKLLDRVEAMREQNPMLGLRGVRLGIHMPELVRMQVRAILEAACACARDGIKLKPKIMIPLVATSSELKLQRALLEEEARKVLKEQGVKVPYQFGTMIEVPRAALIADRIAEFAEFFSFGTNDLTQTTFGISRDDAETGFLSEYLQKGILLRNPFATIDQSGVGYLMELGVKLGRQRRRKLEIGICGEHGGDPASIAFCHRLGLDYVSCSPFRVPVARLAAAHAALAGKTEGKVSK
;
A
#
# COMPACT_ATOMS: atom_id res chain seq x y z
N MET A 1 30.57 4.40 -20.76
CA MET A 1 30.48 4.17 -19.31
C MET A 1 31.48 4.99 -18.49
N GLY A 2 32.80 4.74 -18.58
CA GLY A 2 33.78 5.42 -17.71
C GLY A 2 33.79 6.96 -17.73
N ARG A 3 33.38 7.61 -18.83
CA ARG A 3 33.17 9.07 -18.86
C ARG A 3 31.98 9.52 -18.01
N ALA A 4 30.89 8.75 -18.01
CA ALA A 4 29.69 9.05 -17.23
C ALA A 4 29.92 8.83 -15.73
N GLU A 5 30.64 7.77 -15.35
CA GLU A 5 31.02 7.51 -13.96
C GLU A 5 31.86 8.65 -13.38
N ARG A 6 32.85 9.14 -14.15
CA ARG A 6 33.67 10.30 -13.74
C ARG A 6 32.86 11.59 -13.64
N ALA A 7 31.91 11.81 -14.54
CA ALA A 7 31.09 13.02 -14.53
C ALA A 7 30.04 13.02 -13.41
N ALA A 8 29.49 11.86 -13.07
CA ALA A 8 28.36 11.75 -12.15
C ALA A 8 28.74 11.35 -10.71
N GLY A 9 29.94 10.79 -10.49
CA GLY A 9 30.50 10.48 -9.17
C GLY A 9 29.81 9.37 -8.37
N SER A 10 28.62 8.92 -8.77
CA SER A 10 27.85 7.86 -8.12
C SER A 10 27.00 7.09 -9.13
N TRP A 11 26.62 5.85 -8.79
CA TRP A 11 25.74 5.04 -9.64
C TRP A 11 24.38 5.70 -9.87
N ASP A 12 23.82 6.32 -8.82
CA ASP A 12 22.55 7.06 -8.93
C ASP A 12 22.67 8.28 -9.86
N GLY A 13 23.80 8.99 -9.80
CA GLY A 13 24.12 10.06 -10.73
C GLY A 13 24.27 9.56 -12.17
N VAL A 14 24.90 8.41 -12.39
CA VAL A 14 25.04 7.80 -13.72
C VAL A 14 23.66 7.45 -14.30
N ARG A 15 22.77 6.87 -13.49
CA ARG A 15 21.36 6.63 -13.87
C ARG A 15 20.60 7.92 -14.13
N GLY A 16 20.92 8.99 -13.40
CA GLY A 16 20.39 10.33 -13.65
C GLY A 16 20.82 10.90 -14.99
N LEU A 17 22.06 10.66 -15.42
CA LEU A 17 22.64 11.19 -16.66
C LEU A 17 22.28 10.37 -17.91
N LEU A 18 22.33 9.04 -17.81
CA LEU A 18 22.15 8.11 -18.94
C LEU A 18 20.75 7.48 -18.99
N GLY A 19 19.92 7.75 -17.99
CA GLY A 19 18.70 6.97 -17.74
C GLY A 19 19.01 5.57 -17.20
N GLY A 20 18.00 4.88 -16.69
CA GLY A 20 18.13 3.51 -16.18
C GLY A 20 18.57 2.52 -17.27
N LYS A 21 17.94 2.60 -18.45
CA LYS A 21 18.24 1.71 -19.58
C LYS A 21 19.67 1.89 -20.09
N GLY A 22 20.08 3.14 -20.32
CA GLY A 22 21.41 3.46 -20.83
C GLY A 22 22.53 3.14 -19.85
N ALA A 23 22.31 3.39 -18.56
CA ALA A 23 23.24 2.99 -17.49
C ALA A 23 23.42 1.46 -17.46
N ASN A 24 22.33 0.69 -17.51
CA ASN A 24 22.39 -0.76 -17.45
C ASN A 24 23.03 -1.38 -18.71
N LEU A 25 22.75 -0.85 -19.91
CA LEU A 25 23.46 -1.23 -21.14
C LEU A 25 24.97 -0.98 -21.05
N GLY A 26 25.35 0.19 -20.52
CA GLY A 26 26.76 0.54 -20.28
C GLY A 26 27.45 -0.41 -19.31
N GLU A 27 26.74 -0.82 -18.26
CA GLU A 27 27.27 -1.73 -17.24
C GLU A 27 27.39 -3.17 -17.77
N MET A 28 26.38 -3.68 -18.48
CA MET A 28 26.47 -4.98 -19.14
C MET A 28 27.64 -5.05 -20.14
N THR A 29 27.88 -3.95 -20.87
CA THR A 29 29.03 -3.85 -21.78
C THR A 29 30.36 -3.92 -21.02
N LYS A 30 30.46 -3.24 -19.86
CA LYS A 30 31.64 -3.28 -18.98
C LYS A 30 31.91 -4.67 -18.41
N LEU A 31 30.85 -5.43 -18.15
CA LEU A 31 30.89 -6.84 -17.75
C LEU A 31 31.24 -7.80 -18.90
N LYS A 32 31.51 -7.29 -20.11
CA LYS A 32 31.80 -8.08 -21.31
C LYS A 32 30.68 -9.05 -21.69
N LEU A 33 29.43 -8.69 -21.37
CA LEU A 33 28.25 -9.42 -21.82
C LEU A 33 27.97 -9.07 -23.30
N PRO A 34 27.30 -9.96 -24.06
CA PRO A 34 27.06 -9.75 -25.48
C PRO A 34 25.97 -8.69 -25.69
N VAL A 35 26.29 -7.42 -25.49
CA VAL A 35 25.39 -6.29 -25.72
C VAL A 35 25.63 -5.76 -27.15
N PRO A 36 24.59 -5.54 -27.96
CA PRO A 36 24.77 -4.89 -29.25
C PRO A 36 25.38 -3.49 -29.07
N PRO A 37 26.36 -3.08 -29.89
CA PRO A 37 27.02 -1.80 -29.73
C PRO A 37 26.03 -0.65 -29.95
N GLY A 38 26.27 0.47 -29.27
CA GLY A 38 25.39 1.64 -29.31
C GLY A 38 25.95 2.83 -28.54
N PHE A 39 25.13 3.88 -28.45
CA PHE A 39 25.44 5.08 -27.67
C PHE A 39 24.18 5.64 -27.00
N VAL A 40 24.38 6.51 -26.02
CA VAL A 40 23.31 7.16 -25.25
C VAL A 40 23.43 8.67 -25.38
N VAL A 41 22.34 9.32 -25.76
CA VAL A 41 22.17 10.77 -25.68
C VAL A 41 21.60 11.10 -24.31
N THR A 42 22.29 11.95 -23.54
CA THR A 42 22.04 12.12 -22.11
C THR A 42 20.72 12.82 -21.80
N THR A 43 20.25 12.67 -20.56
CA THR A 43 19.10 13.40 -20.03
C THR A 43 19.32 14.92 -20.03
N GLN A 44 20.56 15.38 -19.82
CA GLN A 44 20.94 16.78 -19.93
C GLN A 44 20.70 17.35 -21.33
N ALA A 45 20.93 16.55 -22.38
CA ALA A 45 20.63 16.97 -23.74
C ALA A 45 19.12 17.12 -23.99
N CYS A 46 18.29 16.27 -23.36
CA CYS A 46 16.84 16.43 -23.37
C CYS A 46 16.42 17.75 -22.71
N ASN A 47 16.95 18.05 -21.53
CA ASN A 47 16.63 19.28 -20.81
C ASN A 47 17.05 20.52 -21.60
N ALA A 48 18.24 20.51 -22.18
CA ALA A 48 18.72 21.60 -23.04
C ALA A 48 17.86 21.77 -24.30
N PHE A 49 17.42 20.67 -24.93
CA PHE A 49 16.51 20.70 -26.07
C PHE A 49 15.14 21.30 -25.72
N LEU A 50 14.58 20.91 -24.57
CA LEU A 50 13.30 21.43 -24.08
C LEU A 50 13.40 22.92 -23.72
N ALA A 51 14.48 23.31 -23.04
CA ALA A 51 14.75 24.71 -22.71
C ALA A 51 14.95 25.59 -23.96
N ALA A 52 15.50 25.04 -25.04
CA ALA A 52 15.68 25.72 -26.33
C ALA A 52 14.42 25.73 -27.22
N GLY A 53 13.24 25.44 -26.68
CA GLY A 53 11.97 25.45 -27.42
C GLY A 53 11.86 24.32 -28.47
N GLY A 54 12.46 23.16 -28.20
CA GLY A 54 12.40 22.00 -29.08
C GLY A 54 13.40 22.03 -30.24
N LYS A 55 14.51 22.74 -30.06
CA LYS A 55 15.66 22.78 -30.99
C LYS A 55 16.88 22.15 -30.35
N PHE A 56 17.70 21.44 -31.13
CA PHE A 56 18.94 20.89 -30.59
C PHE A 56 19.90 22.02 -30.18
N PRO A 57 20.52 21.93 -28.99
CA PRO A 57 21.58 22.86 -28.61
C PRO A 57 22.79 22.73 -29.55
N LYS A 58 23.55 23.82 -29.67
CA LYS A 58 24.72 23.91 -30.56
C LYS A 58 25.72 22.77 -30.27
N GLY A 59 26.15 22.05 -31.31
CA GLY A 59 27.15 20.98 -31.20
C GLY A 59 26.60 19.61 -30.83
N MET A 60 25.32 19.49 -30.42
CA MET A 60 24.75 18.21 -30.00
C MET A 60 24.58 17.24 -31.16
N TRP A 61 24.05 17.70 -32.30
CA TRP A 61 23.81 16.81 -33.44
C TRP A 61 25.14 16.31 -34.03
N GLU A 62 26.17 17.15 -34.03
CA GLU A 62 27.53 16.78 -34.42
C GLU A 62 28.10 15.66 -33.54
N GLN A 63 27.83 15.68 -32.23
CA GLN A 63 28.20 14.57 -31.33
C GLN A 63 27.45 13.28 -31.67
N VAL A 64 26.16 13.36 -32.01
CA VAL A 64 25.38 12.18 -32.48
C VAL A 64 25.98 11.62 -33.76
N LEU A 65 26.32 12.45 -34.74
CA LEU A 65 26.97 12.01 -35.99
C LEU A 65 28.34 11.36 -35.74
N GLN A 66 29.14 11.90 -34.82
CA GLN A 66 30.40 11.29 -34.39
C GLN A 66 30.17 9.92 -33.73
N ALA A 67 29.12 9.78 -32.92
CA ALA A 67 28.75 8.53 -32.27
C ALA A 67 28.27 7.47 -33.27
N VAL A 68 27.50 7.87 -34.30
CA VAL A 68 27.11 7.00 -35.42
C VAL A 68 28.37 6.49 -36.15
N LYS A 69 29.31 7.37 -36.50
CA LYS A 69 30.59 6.95 -37.13
C LYS A 69 31.39 5.96 -36.26
N ALA A 70 31.36 6.14 -34.94
CA ALA A 70 31.98 5.19 -34.02
C ALA A 70 31.25 3.84 -34.00
N LEU A 71 29.92 3.85 -34.09
CA LEU A 71 29.09 2.65 -34.18
C LEU A 71 29.31 1.89 -35.49
N GLU A 72 29.47 2.61 -36.61
CA GLU A 72 29.82 2.02 -37.91
C GLU A 72 31.16 1.27 -37.82
N ARG A 73 32.19 1.91 -37.26
CA ARG A 73 33.49 1.26 -37.03
C ARG A 73 33.40 0.04 -36.12
N ALA A 74 32.58 0.10 -35.06
CA ALA A 74 32.43 -1.00 -34.12
C ALA A 74 31.67 -2.21 -34.69
N THR A 75 30.76 -1.97 -35.63
CA THR A 75 29.93 -3.01 -36.26
C THR A 75 30.50 -3.52 -37.58
N GLY A 76 31.39 -2.75 -38.22
CA GLY A 76 31.83 -2.98 -39.59
C GLY A 76 30.73 -2.71 -40.64
N LYS A 77 29.58 -2.16 -40.21
CA LYS A 77 28.42 -1.83 -41.05
C LYS A 77 28.32 -0.32 -41.23
N LYS A 78 27.65 0.14 -42.28
CA LYS A 78 27.53 1.58 -42.57
C LYS A 78 26.06 2.01 -42.62
N PHE A 79 25.77 3.17 -42.05
CA PHE A 79 24.41 3.70 -42.00
C PHE A 79 23.99 4.16 -43.40
N ALA A 80 22.78 3.81 -43.82
CA ALA A 80 22.25 4.03 -45.18
C ALA A 80 23.00 3.33 -46.33
N ASP A 81 23.84 2.32 -46.07
CA ASP A 81 24.57 1.56 -47.12
C ASP A 81 23.81 0.30 -47.55
N PRO A 82 23.35 0.17 -48.81
CA PRO A 82 22.68 -1.04 -49.29
C PRO A 82 23.56 -2.29 -49.31
N ALA A 83 24.90 -2.17 -49.35
CA ALA A 83 25.80 -3.31 -49.44
C ALA A 83 26.07 -3.97 -48.08
N ASN A 84 26.13 -3.18 -47.00
CA ASN A 84 26.30 -3.69 -45.64
C ASN A 84 25.63 -2.77 -44.59
N PRO A 85 24.29 -2.78 -44.52
CA PRO A 85 23.54 -1.77 -43.80
C PRO A 85 23.62 -1.92 -42.28
N LEU A 86 23.91 -0.81 -41.62
CA LEU A 86 23.69 -0.63 -40.19
C LEU A 86 22.25 -0.17 -39.96
N LEU A 87 21.48 -0.98 -39.24
CA LEU A 87 20.17 -0.59 -38.71
C LEU A 87 20.27 -0.36 -37.21
N VAL A 88 19.51 0.58 -36.67
CA VAL A 88 19.51 0.92 -35.24
C VAL A 88 18.11 0.94 -34.65
N SER A 89 18.01 0.73 -33.35
CA SER A 89 16.82 1.06 -32.57
C SER A 89 17.02 2.36 -31.81
N CYS A 90 15.94 3.13 -31.65
CA CYS A 90 15.87 4.31 -30.81
C CYS A 90 14.91 4.04 -29.65
N ARG A 91 15.44 4.07 -28.41
CA ARG A 91 14.68 3.72 -27.20
C ARG A 91 14.78 4.83 -26.16
N SER A 92 13.64 5.28 -25.64
CA SER A 92 13.60 6.19 -24.51
C SER A 92 14.11 5.52 -23.22
N GLY A 93 14.65 6.32 -22.30
CA GLY A 93 15.11 5.83 -21.01
C GLY A 93 15.30 6.95 -19.99
N ALA A 94 14.36 7.12 -19.08
CA ALA A 94 14.49 8.01 -17.93
C ALA A 94 15.22 7.33 -16.77
N LYS A 95 15.57 8.08 -15.71
CA LYS A 95 16.18 7.54 -14.48
C LYS A 95 15.33 6.44 -13.83
N PHE A 96 14.02 6.69 -13.79
CA PHE A 96 12.99 5.78 -13.30
C PHE A 96 12.21 5.17 -14.46
N SER A 97 11.68 3.97 -14.28
CA SER A 97 10.80 3.36 -15.28
C SER A 97 9.46 4.08 -15.28
N MET A 98 9.06 4.62 -16.43
CA MET A 98 7.86 5.44 -16.58
C MET A 98 6.97 4.91 -17.72
N PRO A 99 5.76 4.40 -17.43
CA PRO A 99 4.73 4.16 -18.43
C PRO A 99 4.30 5.49 -19.10
N GLY A 100 4.03 5.46 -20.41
CA GLY A 100 3.55 6.63 -21.15
C GLY A 100 4.64 7.55 -21.72
N MET A 101 5.91 7.15 -21.65
CA MET A 101 7.00 7.71 -22.46
C MET A 101 6.94 7.17 -23.90
N MET A 102 7.65 7.81 -24.85
CA MET A 102 7.69 7.36 -26.25
C MET A 102 8.07 5.87 -26.36
N ASP A 103 7.29 5.15 -27.18
CA ASP A 103 7.53 3.76 -27.53
C ASP A 103 8.85 3.56 -28.30
N THR A 104 9.34 2.33 -28.32
CA THR A 104 10.59 1.98 -29.01
C THR A 104 10.38 1.99 -30.53
N VAL A 105 11.30 2.62 -31.27
CA VAL A 105 11.34 2.53 -32.74
C VAL A 105 12.48 1.62 -33.14
N LEU A 106 12.18 0.50 -33.80
CA LEU A 106 13.18 -0.44 -34.32
C LEU A 106 13.45 -0.20 -35.81
N ASN A 107 14.51 -0.82 -36.33
CA ASN A 107 14.86 -0.87 -37.76
C ASN A 107 15.16 0.48 -38.44
N ILE A 108 15.48 1.54 -37.67
CA ILE A 108 15.86 2.85 -38.22
C ILE A 108 17.07 2.69 -39.13
N GLY A 109 16.97 3.26 -40.34
CA GLY A 109 17.94 3.11 -41.42
C GLY A 109 17.39 2.34 -42.62
N LEU A 110 16.24 1.66 -42.50
CA LEU A 110 15.58 1.06 -43.66
C LEU A 110 15.01 2.15 -44.58
N ASN A 111 15.33 2.02 -45.87
CA ASN A 111 14.73 2.71 -46.98
C ASN A 111 14.64 1.73 -48.17
N ASP A 112 14.13 2.17 -49.32
CA ASP A 112 13.89 1.29 -50.46
C ASP A 112 15.19 0.65 -50.99
N GLU A 113 16.29 1.40 -51.03
CA GLU A 113 17.60 0.93 -51.48
C GLU A 113 18.21 -0.06 -50.48
N VAL A 114 18.18 0.29 -49.19
CA VAL A 114 18.69 -0.54 -48.10
C VAL A 114 17.88 -1.83 -47.96
N ALA A 115 16.56 -1.78 -48.17
CA ALA A 115 15.72 -2.98 -48.20
C ALA A 115 16.16 -3.91 -49.33
N GLN A 116 16.30 -3.43 -50.56
CA GLN A 116 16.80 -4.27 -51.67
C GLN A 116 18.21 -4.82 -51.41
N GLY A 117 19.06 -4.03 -50.77
CA GLY A 117 20.36 -4.45 -50.25
C GLY A 117 20.26 -5.63 -49.29
N LEU A 118 19.44 -5.49 -48.25
CA LEU A 118 19.19 -6.53 -47.26
C LEU A 118 18.63 -7.79 -47.88
N VAL A 119 17.70 -7.71 -48.85
CA VAL A 119 17.17 -8.89 -49.54
C VAL A 119 18.29 -9.70 -50.19
N ARG A 120 19.26 -9.02 -50.82
CA ARG A 120 20.43 -9.68 -51.43
C ARG A 120 21.35 -10.32 -50.38
N ILE A 121 21.50 -9.69 -49.22
CA ILE A 121 22.40 -10.16 -48.15
C ILE A 121 21.78 -11.34 -47.37
N THR A 122 20.49 -11.27 -47.07
CA THR A 122 19.80 -12.27 -46.24
C THR A 122 19.22 -13.42 -47.05
N GLY A 123 18.93 -13.22 -48.33
CA GLY A 123 18.18 -14.18 -49.15
C GLY A 123 16.72 -14.34 -48.72
N ASP A 124 16.21 -13.47 -47.84
CA ASP A 124 14.87 -13.57 -47.24
C ASP A 124 14.10 -12.27 -47.48
N GLU A 125 13.40 -12.19 -48.61
CA GLU A 125 12.61 -11.01 -48.98
C GLU A 125 11.48 -10.74 -47.99
N ARG A 126 10.88 -11.80 -47.43
CA ARG A 126 9.78 -11.70 -46.47
C ARG A 126 10.25 -11.01 -45.19
N PHE A 127 11.38 -11.44 -44.61
CA PHE A 127 11.97 -10.83 -43.41
C PHE A 127 12.21 -9.33 -43.59
N VAL A 128 12.79 -8.93 -44.73
CA VAL A 128 13.16 -7.54 -44.97
C VAL A 128 11.93 -6.64 -45.06
N TYR A 129 10.91 -7.05 -45.82
CA TYR A 129 9.69 -6.26 -45.93
C TYR A 129 8.83 -6.31 -44.67
N ASP A 130 8.91 -7.38 -43.85
CA ASP A 130 8.32 -7.36 -42.50
C ASP A 130 9.01 -6.34 -41.59
N ALA A 131 10.34 -6.31 -41.56
CA ALA A 131 11.09 -5.31 -40.81
C ALA A 131 10.79 -3.88 -41.31
N TYR A 132 10.61 -3.72 -42.63
CA TYR A 132 10.38 -2.42 -43.24
C TYR A 132 8.97 -1.89 -42.99
N ARG A 133 7.91 -2.69 -43.19
CA ARG A 133 6.53 -2.28 -42.85
C ARG A 133 6.40 -1.94 -41.37
N ARG A 134 7.07 -2.70 -40.48
CA ARG A 134 7.13 -2.39 -39.04
C ARG A 134 7.80 -1.04 -38.79
N LEU A 135 8.94 -0.74 -39.42
CA LEU A 135 9.56 0.60 -39.30
C LEU A 135 8.56 1.68 -39.71
N VAL A 136 7.94 1.57 -40.88
CA VAL A 136 7.04 2.61 -41.40
C VAL A 136 5.87 2.83 -40.43
N GLN A 137 5.26 1.75 -39.93
CA GLN A 137 4.16 1.82 -38.96
C GLN A 137 4.60 2.45 -37.64
N MET A 138 5.62 1.91 -36.97
CA MET A 138 6.10 2.41 -35.67
C MET A 138 6.59 3.86 -35.78
N TYR A 139 7.33 4.17 -36.84
CA TYR A 139 7.85 5.52 -37.04
C TYR A 139 6.71 6.52 -37.28
N ALA A 140 5.71 6.14 -38.08
CA ALA A 140 4.55 6.99 -38.33
C ALA A 140 3.74 7.27 -37.08
N THR A 141 3.46 6.24 -36.27
CA THR A 141 2.62 6.38 -35.07
C THR A 141 3.36 7.08 -33.94
N VAL A 142 4.65 6.78 -33.75
CA VAL A 142 5.42 7.23 -32.59
C VAL A 142 6.16 8.55 -32.87
N VAL A 143 6.71 8.75 -34.07
CA VAL A 143 7.49 9.96 -34.42
C VAL A 143 6.64 11.01 -35.13
N LEU A 144 5.72 10.58 -35.99
CA LEU A 144 4.87 11.47 -36.80
C LEU A 144 3.43 11.60 -36.27
N GLU A 145 3.11 10.95 -35.15
CA GLU A 145 1.81 11.01 -34.47
C GLU A 145 0.60 10.61 -35.35
N VAL A 146 0.82 9.73 -36.34
CA VAL A 146 -0.24 9.19 -37.19
C VAL A 146 -1.09 8.18 -36.40
N PRO A 147 -2.44 8.20 -36.50
CA PRO A 147 -3.28 7.22 -35.83
C PRO A 147 -2.95 5.77 -36.23
N HIS A 148 -3.04 4.84 -35.28
CA HIS A 148 -2.73 3.41 -35.52
C HIS A 148 -3.75 2.67 -36.39
N LYS A 149 -5.05 3.02 -36.26
CA LYS A 149 -6.17 2.29 -36.88
C LYS A 149 -6.05 2.06 -38.40
N PRO A 150 -5.61 3.03 -39.22
CA PRO A 150 -5.46 2.82 -40.67
C PRO A 150 -4.46 1.73 -41.04
N PHE A 151 -3.39 1.56 -40.26
CA PHE A 151 -2.37 0.53 -40.51
C PHE A 151 -2.94 -0.88 -40.26
N GLU A 152 -3.66 -1.06 -39.15
CA GLU A 152 -4.32 -2.33 -38.82
C GLU A 152 -5.44 -2.69 -39.79
N ALA A 153 -6.19 -1.70 -40.27
CA ALA A 153 -7.23 -1.94 -41.27
C ALA A 153 -6.64 -2.52 -42.55
N LEU A 154 -5.49 -2.00 -43.01
CA LEU A 154 -4.81 -2.53 -44.19
C LEU A 154 -4.24 -3.93 -43.94
N LEU A 155 -3.64 -4.19 -42.77
CA LEU A 155 -3.17 -5.54 -42.42
C LEU A 155 -4.32 -6.55 -42.35
N ALA A 156 -5.46 -6.17 -41.76
CA ALA A 156 -6.65 -7.00 -41.68
C ALA A 156 -7.23 -7.33 -43.07
N GLU A 157 -7.22 -6.35 -43.99
CA GLU A 157 -7.63 -6.55 -45.38
C GLU A 157 -6.77 -7.62 -46.08
N TYR A 158 -5.45 -7.53 -45.97
CA TYR A 158 -4.53 -8.52 -46.57
C TYR A 158 -4.65 -9.90 -45.91
N ARG A 159 -4.79 -9.95 -44.57
CA ARG A 159 -5.07 -11.21 -43.84
C ARG A 159 -6.35 -11.88 -44.34
N SER A 160 -7.43 -11.10 -44.46
CA SER A 160 -8.72 -11.59 -44.96
C SER A 160 -8.63 -12.08 -46.41
N ARG A 161 -7.87 -11.37 -47.28
CA ARG A 161 -7.66 -11.79 -48.68
C ARG A 161 -6.92 -13.11 -48.80
N ARG A 162 -5.96 -13.38 -47.92
CA ARG A 162 -5.18 -14.62 -47.90
C ARG A 162 -5.81 -15.74 -47.07
N GLY A 163 -6.87 -15.46 -46.32
CA GLY A 163 -7.49 -16.42 -45.42
C GLY A 163 -6.59 -16.83 -44.25
N VAL A 164 -5.62 -15.99 -43.88
CA VAL A 164 -4.67 -16.26 -42.79
C VAL A 164 -5.08 -15.51 -41.53
N TRP A 165 -4.83 -16.12 -40.38
CA TRP A 165 -5.21 -15.54 -39.09
C TRP A 165 -4.10 -14.62 -38.53
N ASN A 166 -2.86 -14.81 -38.97
CA ASN A 166 -1.66 -14.16 -38.42
C ASN A 166 -0.81 -13.48 -39.51
N ASP A 167 -0.26 -12.29 -39.20
CA ASP A 167 0.68 -11.55 -40.05
C ASP A 167 1.92 -12.38 -40.44
N ALA A 168 2.32 -13.32 -39.58
CA ALA A 168 3.46 -14.20 -39.83
C ALA A 168 3.24 -15.09 -41.08
N GLU A 169 2.01 -15.31 -41.51
CA GLU A 169 1.70 -16.13 -42.68
C GLU A 169 1.62 -15.32 -43.98
N LEU A 170 1.76 -13.98 -43.91
CA LEU A 170 1.75 -13.14 -45.10
C LEU A 170 3.03 -13.34 -45.94
N PRO A 171 2.88 -13.55 -47.27
CA PRO A 171 4.02 -13.71 -48.18
C PRO A 171 4.74 -12.38 -48.43
N ALA A 172 5.97 -12.46 -48.95
CA ALA A 172 6.81 -11.29 -49.21
C ALA A 172 6.15 -10.26 -50.14
N GLU A 173 5.43 -10.73 -51.17
CA GLU A 173 4.70 -9.88 -52.13
C GLU A 173 3.66 -8.99 -51.45
N ASP A 174 2.93 -9.54 -50.48
CA ASP A 174 1.91 -8.80 -49.73
C ASP A 174 2.57 -7.81 -48.79
N LEU A 175 3.63 -8.21 -48.07
CA LEU A 175 4.35 -7.31 -47.17
C LEU A 175 4.97 -6.11 -47.89
N LYS A 176 5.44 -6.31 -49.13
CA LYS A 176 5.92 -5.24 -50.01
C LYS A 176 4.80 -4.29 -50.41
N ALA A 177 3.63 -4.81 -50.76
CA ALA A 177 2.45 -4.00 -51.08
C ALA A 177 1.93 -3.24 -49.84
N ILE A 178 1.89 -3.89 -48.67
CA ILE A 178 1.53 -3.30 -47.38
C ILE A 178 2.50 -2.17 -47.03
N THR A 179 3.81 -2.37 -47.20
CA THR A 179 4.83 -1.32 -46.96
C THR A 179 4.54 -0.09 -47.81
N ALA A 180 4.23 -0.27 -49.10
CA ALA A 180 3.87 0.85 -49.98
C ALA A 180 2.56 1.52 -49.54
N GLY A 181 1.54 0.75 -49.15
CA GLY A 181 0.29 1.26 -48.60
C GLY A 181 0.49 2.06 -47.31
N PHE A 182 1.36 1.58 -46.41
CA PHE A 182 1.73 2.28 -45.18
C PHE A 182 2.38 3.63 -45.47
N LYS A 183 3.30 3.72 -46.43
CA LYS A 183 3.87 5.01 -46.85
C LYS A 183 2.82 6.00 -47.35
N ARG A 184 1.79 5.53 -48.08
CA ARG A 184 0.66 6.39 -48.51
C ARG A 184 -0.20 6.85 -47.34
N ILE A 185 -0.40 5.99 -46.34
CA ILE A 185 -1.08 6.36 -45.08
C ILE A 185 -0.30 7.47 -44.38
N VAL A 186 1.04 7.36 -44.31
CA VAL A 186 1.90 8.41 -43.75
C VAL A 186 1.73 9.73 -44.51
N GLU A 187 1.82 9.69 -45.85
CA GLU A 187 1.66 10.89 -46.68
C GLU A 187 0.31 11.57 -46.49
N LYS A 188 -0.76 10.77 -46.44
CA LYS A 188 -2.14 11.26 -46.23
C LYS A 188 -2.35 11.91 -44.87
N HIS A 189 -1.85 11.30 -43.79
CA HIS A 189 -2.14 11.72 -42.42
C HIS A 189 -1.11 12.67 -41.81
N ALA A 190 0.18 12.49 -42.13
CA ALA A 190 1.26 13.35 -41.63
C ALA A 190 1.52 14.56 -42.56
N HIS A 191 0.84 14.63 -43.72
CA HIS A 191 1.04 15.64 -44.76
C HIS A 191 2.50 15.76 -45.22
N ARG A 192 3.24 14.64 -45.15
CA ARG A 192 4.63 14.53 -45.59
C ARG A 192 4.97 13.08 -45.97
N PRO A 193 5.89 12.85 -46.92
CA PRO A 193 6.34 11.50 -47.22
C PRO A 193 7.13 10.91 -46.05
N PHE A 194 7.18 9.57 -46.00
CA PHE A 194 8.06 8.84 -45.09
C PHE A 194 9.53 9.22 -45.36
N PRO A 195 10.32 9.59 -44.33
CA PRO A 195 11.70 10.03 -44.52
C PRO A 195 12.59 8.90 -45.03
N MET A 196 13.18 9.08 -46.22
CA MET A 196 14.05 8.09 -46.85
C MET A 196 15.51 8.20 -46.41
N ASP A 197 15.92 9.38 -45.93
CA ASP A 197 17.25 9.60 -45.36
C ASP A 197 17.33 9.02 -43.94
N ALA A 198 18.28 8.10 -43.73
CA ALA A 198 18.45 7.42 -42.45
C ALA A 198 18.85 8.38 -41.32
N LEU A 199 19.65 9.42 -41.62
CA LEU A 199 20.06 10.41 -40.63
C LEU A 199 18.89 11.31 -40.21
N GLU A 200 18.02 11.68 -41.15
CA GLU A 200 16.76 12.37 -40.86
C GLU A 200 15.85 11.49 -39.99
N GLN A 201 15.73 10.19 -40.29
CA GLN A 201 14.98 9.25 -39.45
C GLN A 201 15.48 9.27 -38.00
N LEU A 202 16.80 9.13 -37.80
CA LEU A 202 17.41 9.15 -36.48
C LEU A 202 17.21 10.51 -35.77
N LYS A 203 17.33 11.61 -36.52
CA LYS A 203 17.19 12.97 -36.01
C LYS A 203 15.79 13.21 -35.45
N LEU A 204 14.77 12.93 -36.24
CA LEU A 204 13.37 13.12 -35.87
C LEU A 204 12.95 12.15 -34.76
N ALA A 205 13.42 10.89 -34.78
CA ALA A 205 13.19 9.95 -33.69
C ALA A 205 13.79 10.45 -32.35
N THR A 206 15.01 11.01 -32.38
CA THR A 206 15.64 11.60 -31.19
C THR A 206 14.83 12.78 -30.65
N MET A 207 14.35 13.67 -31.54
CA MET A 207 13.50 14.80 -31.16
C MET A 207 12.17 14.35 -30.55
N ALA A 208 11.54 13.31 -31.12
CA ALA A 208 10.29 12.76 -30.61
C ALA A 208 10.47 12.19 -29.19
N VAL A 209 11.58 11.51 -28.90
CA VAL A 209 11.86 11.00 -27.54
C VAL A 209 11.92 12.16 -26.54
N PHE A 210 12.62 13.24 -26.88
CA PHE A 210 12.70 14.40 -25.99
C PHE A 210 11.35 15.08 -25.78
N ARG A 211 10.55 15.27 -26.85
CA ARG A 211 9.21 15.86 -26.75
C ARG A 211 8.29 15.01 -25.88
N SER A 212 8.42 13.68 -25.94
CA SER A 212 7.58 12.77 -25.15
C SER A 212 7.72 12.95 -23.64
N TRP A 213 8.85 13.49 -23.15
CA TRP A 213 9.03 13.80 -21.74
C TRP A 213 7.97 14.79 -21.24
N ASN A 214 7.55 15.74 -22.06
CA ASN A 214 6.51 16.71 -21.72
C ASN A 214 5.13 16.34 -22.32
N GLY A 215 4.97 15.12 -22.83
CA GLY A 215 3.65 14.62 -23.23
C GLY A 215 2.71 14.49 -22.03
N LYS A 216 1.41 14.71 -22.26
CA LYS A 216 0.38 14.70 -21.19
C LYS A 216 0.46 13.47 -20.30
N ARG A 217 0.57 12.27 -20.89
CA ARG A 217 0.65 10.99 -20.16
C ARG A 217 1.87 10.94 -19.22
N ALA A 218 3.04 11.33 -19.72
CA ALA A 218 4.28 11.34 -18.93
C ALA A 218 4.22 12.38 -17.80
N HIS A 219 3.66 13.56 -18.08
CA HIS A 219 3.47 14.61 -17.09
C HIS A 219 2.54 14.16 -15.95
N ASP A 220 1.37 13.61 -16.29
CA ASP A 220 0.38 13.12 -15.32
C ASP A 220 0.96 11.98 -14.47
N TYR A 221 1.70 11.05 -15.09
CA TYR A 221 2.39 9.98 -14.38
C TYR A 221 3.43 10.51 -13.39
N ARG A 222 4.26 11.49 -13.78
CA ARG A 222 5.25 12.08 -12.87
C ARG A 222 4.60 12.75 -11.66
N LYS A 223 3.50 13.48 -11.88
CA LYS A 223 2.75 14.12 -10.79
C LYS A 223 2.19 13.09 -9.82
N ALA A 224 1.61 12.00 -10.33
CA ALA A 224 1.07 10.92 -9.51
C ALA A 224 2.17 10.13 -8.76
N ALA A 225 3.33 9.92 -9.39
CA ALA A 225 4.44 9.15 -8.83
C ALA A 225 5.45 9.99 -8.03
N GLY A 226 5.26 11.31 -7.92
CA GLY A 226 6.19 12.22 -7.24
C GLY A 226 7.58 12.32 -7.90
N ILE A 227 7.66 12.17 -9.23
CA ILE A 227 8.92 12.19 -9.98
C ILE A 227 9.22 13.64 -10.42
N PRO A 228 10.43 14.19 -10.14
CA PRO A 228 10.80 15.54 -10.56
C PRO A 228 10.76 15.75 -12.08
N HIS A 229 10.27 16.92 -12.52
CA HIS A 229 10.09 17.25 -13.94
C HIS A 229 11.40 17.63 -14.65
N ASP A 230 12.42 17.99 -13.91
CA ASP A 230 13.74 18.45 -14.37
C ASP A 230 14.72 17.31 -14.66
N LEU A 231 14.34 16.05 -14.45
CA LEU A 231 15.22 14.90 -14.71
C LEU A 231 15.49 14.67 -16.20
N GLY A 232 14.51 14.89 -17.07
CA GLY A 232 14.60 14.58 -18.50
C GLY A 232 14.62 13.07 -18.83
N THR A 233 14.74 12.75 -20.11
CA THR A 233 14.87 11.37 -20.62
C THR A 233 16.10 11.21 -21.51
N ALA A 234 16.77 10.07 -21.46
CA ALA A 234 17.86 9.74 -22.36
C ALA A 234 17.35 9.04 -23.63
N VAL A 235 18.16 9.07 -24.69
CA VAL A 235 17.91 8.34 -25.94
C VAL A 235 18.97 7.29 -26.12
N ASN A 236 18.57 6.02 -26.18
CA ASN A 236 19.46 4.89 -26.39
C ASN A 236 19.40 4.50 -27.87
N VAL A 237 20.51 4.66 -28.58
CA VAL A 237 20.66 4.28 -29.99
C VAL A 237 21.54 3.04 -30.05
N VAL A 238 20.95 1.90 -30.41
CA VAL A 238 21.59 0.58 -30.32
C VAL A 238 21.48 -0.13 -31.64
N ALA A 239 22.56 -0.77 -32.11
CA ALA A 239 22.55 -1.56 -33.34
C ALA A 239 21.50 -2.67 -33.28
N MET A 240 20.77 -2.86 -34.38
CA MET A 240 19.76 -3.92 -34.49
C MET A 240 20.41 -5.30 -34.51
N VAL A 241 19.73 -6.20 -33.82
CA VAL A 241 19.91 -7.66 -33.90
C VAL A 241 18.54 -8.27 -34.17
N PHE A 242 18.49 -9.31 -35.01
CA PHE A 242 17.22 -9.83 -35.53
C PHE A 242 16.89 -11.20 -34.94
N GLY A 243 15.80 -11.27 -34.17
CA GLY A 243 15.22 -12.53 -33.68
C GLY A 243 14.32 -13.23 -34.70
N ASN A 244 14.06 -12.60 -35.85
CA ASN A 244 13.15 -13.05 -36.91
C ASN A 244 13.88 -13.40 -38.22
N GLN A 245 15.15 -13.80 -38.11
CA GLN A 245 15.98 -14.19 -39.26
C GLN A 245 16.10 -15.72 -39.37
N GLY A 246 14.96 -16.43 -39.33
CA GLY A 246 14.90 -17.88 -39.48
C GLY A 246 14.70 -18.66 -38.18
N ALA A 247 14.78 -19.99 -38.29
CA ALA A 247 14.42 -20.92 -37.20
C ALA A 247 15.47 -21.00 -36.07
N ASP A 248 16.69 -20.53 -36.31
CA ASP A 248 17.79 -20.45 -35.32
C ASP A 248 17.88 -19.07 -34.66
N SER A 249 16.87 -18.22 -34.88
CA SER A 249 16.75 -16.88 -34.33
C SER A 249 15.49 -16.77 -33.46
N GLY A 250 15.54 -15.93 -32.43
CA GLY A 250 14.43 -15.77 -31.50
C GLY A 250 14.60 -14.58 -30.57
N THR A 251 13.63 -14.35 -29.70
CA THR A 251 13.64 -13.24 -28.75
C THR A 251 12.86 -13.62 -27.50
N GLY A 252 13.22 -13.08 -26.35
CA GLY A 252 12.58 -13.43 -25.10
C GLY A 252 12.80 -12.42 -23.99
N VAL A 253 11.96 -12.57 -22.96
CA VAL A 253 12.01 -11.80 -21.72
C VAL A 253 12.01 -12.79 -20.57
N MET A 254 12.91 -12.61 -19.61
CA MET A 254 13.01 -13.48 -18.45
C MET A 254 13.45 -12.71 -17.20
N THR A 255 13.18 -13.31 -16.06
CA THR A 255 13.67 -12.86 -14.75
C THR A 255 14.62 -13.90 -14.17
N THR A 256 15.61 -13.47 -13.38
CA THR A 256 16.63 -14.37 -12.82
C THR A 256 16.09 -15.31 -11.74
N ARG A 257 14.94 -14.97 -11.16
CA ARG A 257 14.16 -15.75 -10.19
C ARG A 257 12.68 -15.58 -10.49
N ASN A 258 11.84 -16.51 -10.05
CA ASN A 258 10.40 -16.38 -10.17
C ASN A 258 9.92 -15.15 -9.38
N VAL A 259 9.37 -14.15 -10.07
CA VAL A 259 8.94 -12.89 -9.46
C VAL A 259 7.54 -12.97 -8.83
N THR A 260 6.89 -14.12 -8.96
CA THR A 260 5.61 -14.45 -8.34
C THR A 260 5.79 -15.19 -7.01
N THR A 261 6.59 -16.25 -6.99
CA THR A 261 6.82 -17.14 -5.82
C THR A 261 8.10 -16.81 -5.06
N GLY A 262 9.07 -16.17 -5.72
CA GLY A 262 10.41 -15.92 -5.20
C GLY A 262 11.39 -17.09 -5.35
N GLU A 263 10.99 -18.18 -6.02
CA GLU A 263 11.85 -19.34 -6.25
C GLU A 263 13.07 -18.99 -7.10
N ASN A 264 14.21 -19.61 -6.78
CA ASN A 264 15.46 -19.44 -7.49
C ASN A 264 15.48 -20.24 -8.81
N GLU A 265 14.54 -19.93 -9.70
CA GLU A 265 14.37 -20.49 -11.02
C GLU A 265 14.10 -19.39 -12.04
N LEU A 266 14.62 -19.54 -13.26
CA LEU A 266 14.35 -18.58 -14.34
C LEU A 266 12.86 -18.62 -14.71
N GLU A 267 12.20 -17.46 -14.68
CA GLU A 267 10.80 -17.31 -15.09
C GLU A 267 10.73 -16.37 -16.29
N GLY A 268 10.03 -16.77 -17.34
CA GLY A 268 9.91 -15.95 -18.55
C GLY A 268 9.41 -16.70 -19.76
N ASP A 269 9.35 -15.98 -20.87
CA ASP A 269 8.78 -16.42 -22.13
C ASP A 269 9.70 -16.05 -23.31
N PHE A 270 9.70 -16.90 -24.33
CA PHE A 270 10.41 -16.62 -25.58
C PHE A 270 9.60 -17.04 -26.81
N LEU A 271 9.98 -16.48 -27.96
CA LEU A 271 9.45 -16.82 -29.27
C LEU A 271 10.58 -17.05 -30.27
N MET A 272 10.43 -18.11 -31.06
CA MET A 272 11.28 -18.41 -32.21
C MET A 272 10.80 -17.66 -33.45
N ASN A 273 11.75 -17.18 -34.25
CA ASN A 273 11.54 -16.43 -35.48
C ASN A 273 10.56 -15.25 -35.26
N ALA A 274 10.91 -14.33 -34.36
CA ALA A 274 10.05 -13.25 -33.88
C ALA A 274 10.84 -11.99 -33.44
N GLN A 275 10.18 -10.84 -33.35
CA GLN A 275 10.73 -9.63 -32.73
C GLN A 275 10.12 -9.39 -31.34
N GLY A 276 10.79 -8.60 -30.50
CA GLY A 276 10.38 -8.42 -29.09
C GLY A 276 8.94 -7.90 -28.93
N GLU A 277 8.43 -7.15 -29.91
CA GLU A 277 7.03 -6.71 -29.97
C GLU A 277 6.05 -7.88 -29.96
N ASP A 278 6.36 -8.98 -30.65
CA ASP A 278 5.46 -10.14 -30.77
C ASP A 278 5.31 -10.87 -29.42
N VAL A 279 6.34 -10.80 -28.55
CA VAL A 279 6.30 -11.35 -27.18
C VAL A 279 5.40 -10.49 -26.29
N VAL A 280 5.46 -9.17 -26.44
CA VAL A 280 4.69 -8.22 -25.62
C VAL A 280 3.23 -8.14 -26.07
N ALA A 281 2.96 -8.21 -27.37
CA ALA A 281 1.62 -8.07 -27.94
C ALA A 281 0.72 -9.30 -27.68
N GLY A 282 1.29 -10.45 -27.33
CA GLY A 282 0.54 -11.68 -27.02
C GLY A 282 -0.22 -12.27 -28.21
N THR A 283 0.07 -11.83 -29.43
CA THR A 283 -0.59 -12.30 -30.67
C THR A 283 -0.14 -13.70 -31.07
N ARG A 284 1.05 -14.13 -30.60
CA ARG A 284 1.61 -15.47 -30.79
C ARG A 284 1.77 -16.16 -29.45
N LYS A 285 1.45 -17.46 -29.41
CA LYS A 285 1.66 -18.30 -28.22
C LYS A 285 3.16 -18.40 -27.92
N THR A 286 3.58 -17.87 -26.77
CA THR A 286 4.96 -17.96 -26.27
C THR A 286 5.31 -19.36 -25.79
N LEU A 287 6.60 -19.66 -25.74
CA LEU A 287 7.14 -20.84 -25.08
C LEU A 287 7.77 -20.43 -23.73
N PRO A 288 7.57 -21.21 -22.65
CA PRO A 288 8.23 -20.96 -21.38
C PRO A 288 9.75 -21.03 -21.52
N ILE A 289 10.49 -20.16 -20.83
CA ILE A 289 11.95 -20.08 -20.93
C ILE A 289 12.67 -21.41 -20.64
N ALA A 290 12.08 -22.28 -19.81
CA ALA A 290 12.61 -23.61 -19.52
C ALA A 290 12.73 -24.51 -20.76
N GLU A 291 11.87 -24.33 -21.77
CA GLU A 291 11.92 -25.10 -23.02
C GLU A 291 13.13 -24.72 -23.90
N LEU A 292 13.79 -23.58 -23.64
CA LEU A 292 15.00 -23.19 -24.37
C LEU A 292 16.13 -24.21 -24.21
N ALA A 293 16.18 -24.93 -23.09
CA ALA A 293 17.13 -26.02 -22.86
C ALA A 293 16.97 -27.18 -23.86
N ARG A 294 15.76 -27.37 -24.41
CA ARG A 294 15.48 -28.37 -25.47
C ARG A 294 15.72 -27.80 -26.87
N VAL A 295 15.31 -26.54 -27.10
CA VAL A 295 15.36 -25.90 -28.44
C VAL A 295 16.78 -25.44 -28.80
N MET A 296 17.50 -24.78 -27.88
CA MET A 296 18.88 -24.31 -28.07
C MET A 296 19.71 -24.47 -26.79
N PRO A 297 20.24 -25.67 -26.51
CA PRO A 297 20.94 -25.98 -25.27
C PRO A 297 22.18 -25.10 -25.00
N HIS A 298 22.88 -24.64 -26.05
CA HIS A 298 24.05 -23.77 -25.89
C HIS A 298 23.65 -22.36 -25.44
N VAL A 299 22.57 -21.81 -26.00
CA VAL A 299 22.03 -20.50 -25.60
C VAL A 299 21.49 -20.55 -24.18
N ASP A 300 20.76 -21.60 -23.80
CA ASP A 300 20.25 -21.76 -22.42
C ASP A 300 21.39 -21.74 -21.38
N LYS A 301 22.49 -22.46 -21.63
CA LYS A 301 23.67 -22.47 -20.76
C LYS A 301 24.30 -21.08 -20.64
N GLU A 302 24.43 -20.38 -21.77
CA GLU A 302 24.99 -19.02 -21.78
C GLU A 302 24.07 -18.05 -21.03
N LEU A 303 22.76 -18.11 -21.28
CA LEU A 303 21.75 -17.27 -20.66
C LEU A 303 21.72 -17.46 -19.14
N LYS A 304 21.78 -18.71 -18.65
CA LYS A 304 21.91 -19.03 -17.21
C LYS A 304 23.20 -18.50 -16.58
N ARG A 305 24.31 -18.44 -17.33
CA ARG A 305 25.58 -17.84 -16.86
C ARG A 305 25.45 -16.32 -16.77
N ILE A 306 24.84 -15.69 -17.77
CA ILE A 306 24.60 -14.24 -17.81
C ILE A 306 23.66 -13.82 -16.68
N ALA A 307 22.54 -14.53 -16.50
CA ALA A 307 21.58 -14.32 -15.40
C ALA A 307 22.28 -14.29 -14.03
N ARG A 308 23.09 -15.32 -13.72
CA ARG A 308 23.87 -15.39 -12.47
C ARG A 308 24.89 -14.27 -12.34
N THR A 309 25.52 -13.85 -13.45
CA THR A 309 26.50 -12.75 -13.44
C THR A 309 25.80 -11.42 -13.12
N LEU A 310 24.66 -11.17 -13.76
CA LEU A 310 23.85 -9.98 -13.55
C LEU A 310 23.29 -9.92 -12.13
N GLU A 311 22.70 -11.01 -11.63
CA GLU A 311 22.16 -11.06 -10.27
C GLU A 311 23.25 -10.85 -9.21
N ARG A 312 24.46 -11.40 -9.40
CA ARG A 312 25.59 -11.16 -8.48
C ARG A 312 26.11 -9.74 -8.55
N HIS A 313 26.17 -9.15 -9.74
CA HIS A 313 26.69 -7.80 -9.97
C HIS A 313 25.75 -6.72 -9.41
N PHE A 314 24.47 -6.78 -9.81
CA PHE A 314 23.44 -5.86 -9.31
C PHE A 314 22.99 -6.23 -7.90
N ARG A 315 23.37 -7.41 -7.42
CA ARG A 315 23.00 -7.98 -6.10
C ARG A 315 21.48 -8.02 -5.95
N GLU A 316 20.74 -8.22 -7.04
CA GLU A 316 19.28 -8.10 -7.10
C GLU A 316 18.74 -8.91 -8.27
N VAL A 317 17.51 -9.43 -8.14
CA VAL A 317 16.81 -10.15 -9.21
C VAL A 317 16.63 -9.25 -10.42
N GLN A 318 17.05 -9.73 -11.58
CA GLN A 318 17.05 -8.95 -12.82
C GLN A 318 15.96 -9.42 -13.79
N ASP A 319 15.19 -8.48 -14.33
CA ASP A 319 14.37 -8.60 -15.52
C ASP A 319 15.24 -8.30 -16.75
N ILE A 320 15.28 -9.23 -17.70
CA ILE A 320 16.25 -9.34 -18.77
C ILE A 320 15.51 -9.52 -20.10
N GLU A 321 15.83 -8.67 -21.07
CA GLU A 321 15.40 -8.82 -22.46
C GLU A 321 16.58 -9.29 -23.31
N PHE A 322 16.38 -10.30 -24.14
CA PHE A 322 17.41 -10.87 -25.00
C PHE A 322 16.90 -11.20 -26.40
N THR A 323 17.83 -11.31 -27.35
CA THR A 323 17.57 -11.76 -28.72
C THR A 323 18.65 -12.73 -29.15
N ILE A 324 18.24 -13.75 -29.88
CA ILE A 324 19.10 -14.75 -30.50
C ILE A 324 19.10 -14.46 -32.00
N GLU A 325 20.25 -14.16 -32.56
CA GLU A 325 20.42 -13.93 -34.00
C GLU A 325 21.36 -15.01 -34.54
N ARG A 326 20.82 -15.93 -35.34
CA ARG A 326 21.57 -17.06 -35.93
C ARG A 326 22.39 -17.84 -34.91
N GLY A 327 21.73 -18.27 -33.84
CA GLY A 327 22.34 -19.01 -32.72
C GLY A 327 23.22 -18.18 -31.78
N LYS A 328 23.43 -16.87 -32.01
CA LYS A 328 24.20 -15.98 -31.13
C LYS A 328 23.29 -15.18 -30.19
N LEU A 329 23.56 -15.26 -28.90
CA LEU A 329 22.82 -14.53 -27.86
C LEU A 329 23.26 -13.06 -27.78
N TRP A 330 22.29 -12.16 -27.63
CA TRP A 330 22.48 -10.73 -27.42
C TRP A 330 21.59 -10.22 -26.28
N MET A 331 22.17 -9.46 -25.36
CA MET A 331 21.48 -8.84 -24.23
C MET A 331 21.02 -7.43 -24.61
N LEU A 332 19.72 -7.18 -24.56
CA LEU A 332 19.12 -5.91 -24.98
C LEU A 332 18.79 -4.99 -23.81
N GLN A 333 18.48 -5.57 -22.65
CA GLN A 333 18.13 -4.81 -21.47
C GLN A 333 18.30 -5.66 -20.23
N THR A 334 18.63 -4.99 -19.12
CA THR A 334 18.44 -5.54 -17.78
C THR A 334 17.95 -4.44 -16.86
N ARG A 335 17.16 -4.79 -15.84
CA ARG A 335 16.71 -3.90 -14.77
C ARG A 335 16.28 -4.72 -13.56
N ASP A 336 16.12 -4.08 -12.41
CA ASP A 336 15.56 -4.75 -11.24
C ASP A 336 14.14 -5.28 -11.55
N GLY A 337 13.93 -6.56 -11.29
CA GLY A 337 12.66 -7.24 -11.53
C GLY A 337 11.56 -6.70 -10.62
N LYS A 338 10.41 -6.35 -11.20
CA LYS A 338 9.18 -6.14 -10.43
C LYS A 338 8.68 -7.48 -9.92
N ARG A 339 8.11 -7.52 -8.72
CA ARG A 339 7.80 -8.77 -8.03
C ARG A 339 6.64 -8.62 -7.05
N THR A 340 6.07 -9.75 -6.65
CA THR A 340 5.06 -9.82 -5.59
C THR A 340 5.68 -9.59 -4.21
N ALA A 341 4.84 -9.29 -3.23
CA ALA A 341 5.26 -9.15 -1.83
C ALA A 341 5.92 -10.44 -1.29
N GLN A 342 5.34 -11.60 -1.59
CA GLN A 342 5.89 -12.90 -1.20
C GLN A 342 7.26 -13.15 -1.83
N ALA A 343 7.39 -12.89 -3.14
CA ALA A 343 8.66 -13.01 -3.83
C ALA A 343 9.70 -12.04 -3.25
N ALA A 344 9.34 -10.78 -2.96
CA ALA A 344 10.25 -9.80 -2.39
C ALA A 344 10.87 -10.28 -1.06
N ILE A 345 10.05 -10.82 -0.16
CA ILE A 345 10.51 -11.32 1.14
C ILE A 345 11.40 -12.55 0.97
N ARG A 346 10.97 -13.54 0.18
CA ARG A 346 11.76 -14.75 -0.07
C ARG A 346 13.11 -14.43 -0.72
N ILE A 347 13.10 -13.64 -1.79
CA ILE A 347 14.31 -13.21 -2.51
C ILE A 347 15.27 -12.50 -1.56
N ALA A 348 14.79 -11.56 -0.74
CA ALA A 348 15.63 -10.85 0.21
C ALA A 348 16.30 -11.78 1.24
N VAL A 349 15.56 -12.77 1.74
CA VAL A 349 16.08 -13.77 2.69
C VAL A 349 17.09 -14.71 2.01
N GLU A 350 16.77 -15.25 0.83
CA GLU A 350 17.65 -16.14 0.09
C GLU A 350 18.94 -15.42 -0.34
N LEU A 351 18.87 -14.20 -0.88
CA LEU A 351 20.06 -13.41 -1.24
C LEU A 351 20.96 -13.13 -0.03
N ALA A 352 20.38 -12.98 1.17
CA ALA A 352 21.14 -12.83 2.41
C ALA A 352 21.75 -14.18 2.87
N GLY A 353 21.03 -15.29 2.72
CA GLY A 353 21.52 -16.64 2.97
C GLY A 353 22.68 -17.02 2.05
N GLU A 354 22.59 -16.63 0.77
CA GLU A 354 23.65 -16.77 -0.26
C GLU A 354 24.82 -15.79 -0.05
N ARG A 355 24.75 -14.91 0.95
CA ARG A 355 25.75 -13.87 1.26
C ARG A 355 25.97 -12.85 0.13
N LEU A 356 25.02 -12.72 -0.80
CA LEU A 356 25.05 -11.66 -1.81
C LEU A 356 24.67 -10.31 -1.20
N ILE A 357 23.78 -10.31 -0.20
CA ILE A 357 23.41 -9.12 0.56
C ILE A 357 23.57 -9.33 2.06
N THR A 358 23.72 -8.23 2.80
CA THR A 358 23.73 -8.31 4.27
C THR A 358 22.30 -8.45 4.78
N LYS A 359 22.13 -9.00 5.99
CA LYS A 359 20.80 -9.04 6.65
C LYS A 359 20.18 -7.65 6.80
N ALA A 360 20.99 -6.62 7.07
CA ALA A 360 20.53 -5.24 7.15
C ALA A 360 20.03 -4.72 5.79
N GLU A 361 20.68 -5.10 4.70
CA GLU A 361 20.25 -4.77 3.34
C GLU A 361 18.96 -5.51 2.97
N ALA A 362 18.83 -6.79 3.30
CA ALA A 362 17.60 -7.56 3.11
C ALA A 362 16.40 -6.92 3.82
N VAL A 363 16.57 -6.54 5.09
CA VAL A 363 15.53 -5.83 5.85
C VAL A 363 15.14 -4.52 5.16
N ARG A 364 16.09 -3.73 4.65
CA ARG A 364 15.80 -2.45 3.96
C ARG A 364 15.10 -2.62 2.61
N ARG A 365 15.31 -3.73 1.90
CA ARG A 365 14.73 -3.96 0.58
C ARG A 365 13.26 -4.36 0.62
N VAL A 366 12.83 -4.98 1.72
CA VAL A 366 11.41 -5.28 1.95
C VAL A 366 10.74 -4.02 2.48
N THR A 367 9.64 -3.61 1.86
CA THR A 367 8.87 -2.43 2.30
C THR A 367 7.74 -2.84 3.25
N PRO A 368 7.23 -1.92 4.09
CA PRO A 368 6.02 -2.11 4.89
C PRO A 368 4.83 -2.71 4.11
N GLU A 369 4.62 -2.27 2.88
CA GLU A 369 3.52 -2.71 2.01
C GLU A 369 3.66 -4.18 1.60
N HIS A 370 4.88 -4.71 1.50
CA HIS A 370 5.09 -6.14 1.27
C HIS A 370 4.64 -6.99 2.46
N ILE A 371 4.68 -6.47 3.68
CA ILE A 371 4.20 -7.19 4.87
C ILE A 371 2.68 -7.18 4.94
N ASP A 372 2.04 -6.06 4.58
CA ASP A 372 0.56 -5.94 4.56
C ASP A 372 -0.10 -7.08 3.75
N TYR A 373 0.55 -7.57 2.69
CA TYR A 373 0.10 -8.76 1.94
C TYR A 373 -0.11 -9.98 2.86
N PHE A 374 0.78 -10.24 3.81
CA PHE A 374 0.74 -11.43 4.66
C PHE A 374 -0.33 -11.36 5.76
N LEU A 375 -0.89 -10.19 6.01
CA LEU A 375 -1.75 -9.92 7.16
C LEU A 375 -3.24 -10.10 6.86
N HIS A 376 -3.61 -10.11 5.58
CA HIS A 376 -5.01 -10.15 5.15
C HIS A 376 -5.18 -11.20 4.03
N PRO A 377 -6.34 -11.90 3.97
CA PRO A 377 -6.64 -12.76 2.83
C PRO A 377 -6.54 -12.00 1.51
N GLN A 378 -6.27 -12.68 0.39
CA GLN A 378 -6.07 -12.05 -0.91
C GLN A 378 -6.88 -12.79 -1.98
N LEU A 379 -7.37 -12.09 -3.00
CA LEU A 379 -7.95 -12.75 -4.17
C LEU A 379 -6.83 -13.41 -4.97
N GLU A 380 -7.06 -14.64 -5.42
CA GLU A 380 -6.09 -15.34 -6.26
C GLU A 380 -5.90 -14.60 -7.60
N ALA A 381 -4.65 -14.30 -7.97
CA ALA A 381 -4.35 -13.45 -9.13
C ALA A 381 -4.87 -14.01 -10.48
N ALA A 382 -4.99 -15.34 -10.59
CA ALA A 382 -5.59 -16.00 -11.75
C ALA A 382 -7.12 -15.81 -11.76
N ALA A 383 -7.79 -16.05 -10.61
CA ALA A 383 -9.23 -15.87 -10.46
C ALA A 383 -9.65 -14.41 -10.68
N ARG A 384 -8.87 -13.46 -10.16
CA ARG A 384 -9.10 -12.02 -10.35
C ARG A 384 -8.98 -11.61 -11.81
N ARG A 385 -7.94 -12.07 -12.52
CA ARG A 385 -7.76 -11.78 -13.96
C ARG A 385 -8.87 -12.38 -14.82
N ALA A 386 -9.28 -13.61 -14.54
CA ALA A 386 -10.39 -14.26 -15.23
C ALA A 386 -11.71 -13.50 -15.00
N ALA A 387 -12.03 -13.18 -13.74
CA ALA A 387 -13.24 -12.43 -13.38
C ALA A 387 -13.29 -11.03 -14.02
N ALA A 388 -12.16 -10.33 -14.10
CA ALA A 388 -12.09 -9.04 -14.79
C ALA A 388 -12.33 -9.19 -16.31
N GLY A 389 -11.77 -10.24 -16.94
CA GLY A 389 -12.00 -10.55 -18.36
C GLY A 389 -13.44 -10.98 -18.68
N GLU A 390 -14.12 -11.60 -17.72
CA GLU A 390 -15.54 -12.00 -17.81
C GLU A 390 -16.53 -10.86 -17.51
N GLY A 391 -16.05 -9.65 -17.20
CA GLY A 391 -16.91 -8.52 -16.85
C GLY A 391 -17.56 -8.63 -15.45
N LYS A 392 -17.04 -9.50 -14.57
CA LYS A 392 -17.52 -9.64 -13.18
C LYS A 392 -17.03 -8.54 -12.25
N LEU A 393 -16.06 -7.71 -12.67
CA LEU A 393 -15.69 -6.50 -11.93
C LEU A 393 -16.83 -5.48 -12.06
N ILE A 394 -17.65 -5.38 -11.03
CA ILE A 394 -18.89 -4.59 -11.07
C ILE A 394 -18.71 -3.15 -10.57
N ALA A 395 -17.71 -2.90 -9.72
CA ALA A 395 -17.46 -1.57 -9.19
C ALA A 395 -16.02 -1.42 -8.64
N THR A 396 -15.62 -0.17 -8.44
CA THR A 396 -14.39 0.20 -7.72
C THR A 396 -14.69 1.35 -6.76
N GLY A 397 -14.13 1.30 -5.56
CA GLY A 397 -14.24 2.33 -4.54
C GLY A 397 -12.90 2.60 -3.85
N LEU A 398 -12.96 3.20 -2.68
CA LEU A 398 -11.77 3.48 -1.88
C LEU A 398 -11.27 2.21 -1.21
N ASN A 399 -9.98 1.93 -1.37
CA ASN A 399 -9.27 0.92 -0.62
C ASN A 399 -8.96 1.43 0.79
N VAL A 400 -9.55 0.80 1.81
CA VAL A 400 -9.57 1.36 3.17
C VAL A 400 -9.00 0.44 4.21
N SER A 401 -9.46 -0.81 4.19
CA SER A 401 -8.99 -1.88 5.04
C SER A 401 -8.59 -3.02 4.10
N PRO A 402 -7.28 -3.31 4.00
CA PRO A 402 -6.76 -4.25 3.03
C PRO A 402 -7.26 -5.67 3.29
N GLY A 403 -7.26 -6.47 2.23
CA GLY A 403 -7.67 -7.88 2.26
C GLY A 403 -8.80 -8.20 1.31
N ALA A 404 -9.01 -9.48 1.09
CA ALA A 404 -10.06 -10.02 0.25
C ALA A 404 -11.13 -10.68 1.11
N ALA A 405 -12.38 -10.40 0.80
CA ALA A 405 -13.51 -11.04 1.46
C ALA A 405 -14.48 -11.60 0.43
N ILE A 406 -15.10 -12.71 0.79
CA ILE A 406 -16.12 -13.36 -0.02
C ILE A 406 -17.28 -13.73 0.89
N GLY A 407 -18.50 -13.47 0.44
CA GLY A 407 -19.69 -13.83 1.20
C GLY A 407 -20.97 -13.50 0.46
N GLN A 408 -22.07 -13.92 1.05
CA GLN A 408 -23.41 -13.57 0.58
C GLN A 408 -23.76 -12.15 1.03
N ILE A 409 -24.39 -11.38 0.15
CA ILE A 409 -24.80 -10.00 0.42
C ILE A 409 -25.88 -9.99 1.49
N VAL A 410 -25.73 -9.10 2.48
CA VAL A 410 -26.73 -8.75 3.49
C VAL A 410 -26.79 -7.23 3.66
N PHE A 411 -27.98 -6.67 3.90
CA PHE A 411 -28.21 -5.22 3.91
C PHE A 411 -28.43 -4.58 5.29
N ASP A 412 -28.48 -5.40 6.34
CA ASP A 412 -28.61 -4.95 7.74
C ASP A 412 -27.70 -5.75 8.69
N ALA A 413 -27.32 -5.12 9.80
CA ALA A 413 -26.34 -5.64 10.74
C ALA A 413 -26.85 -6.87 11.52
N ASP A 414 -28.13 -6.89 11.89
CA ASP A 414 -28.75 -8.00 12.62
C ASP A 414 -28.79 -9.28 11.78
N THR A 415 -29.11 -9.15 10.49
CA THR A 415 -29.08 -10.25 9.52
C THR A 415 -27.65 -10.74 9.31
N ALA A 416 -26.67 -9.82 9.20
CA ALA A 416 -25.26 -10.19 9.11
C ALA A 416 -24.80 -11.03 10.31
N GLU A 417 -25.16 -10.61 11.53
CA GLU A 417 -24.84 -11.36 12.75
C GLU A 417 -25.57 -12.71 12.78
N HIS A 418 -26.87 -12.73 12.52
CA HIS A 418 -27.67 -13.95 12.53
C HIS A 418 -27.10 -15.00 11.55
N TRP A 419 -26.80 -14.58 10.32
CA TRP A 419 -26.30 -15.46 9.28
C TRP A 419 -24.89 -15.97 9.59
N ALA A 420 -24.01 -15.10 10.07
CA ALA A 420 -22.64 -15.49 10.40
C ALA A 420 -22.55 -16.35 11.67
N GLN A 421 -23.25 -15.96 12.74
CA GLN A 421 -23.12 -16.62 14.04
C GLN A 421 -24.01 -17.85 14.20
N ARG A 422 -25.29 -17.77 13.80
CA ARG A 422 -26.25 -18.89 13.95
C ARG A 422 -26.22 -19.83 12.75
N LEU A 423 -26.27 -19.29 11.53
CA LEU A 423 -26.31 -20.10 10.32
C LEU A 423 -24.92 -20.48 9.79
N LYS A 424 -23.84 -19.94 10.37
CA LYS A 424 -22.44 -20.17 9.97
C LYS A 424 -22.16 -19.88 8.49
N LYS A 425 -22.87 -18.92 7.92
CA LYS A 425 -22.68 -18.46 6.53
C LYS A 425 -21.62 -17.35 6.45
N LYS A 426 -20.91 -17.28 5.33
CA LYS A 426 -20.03 -16.14 5.01
C LYS A 426 -20.89 -15.00 4.48
N VAL A 427 -20.75 -13.80 5.04
CA VAL A 427 -21.56 -12.64 4.65
C VAL A 427 -20.70 -11.42 4.33
N ILE A 428 -21.16 -10.60 3.39
CA ILE A 428 -20.63 -9.25 3.11
C ILE A 428 -21.73 -8.26 3.46
N LEU A 429 -21.44 -7.38 4.42
CA LEU A 429 -22.36 -6.32 4.82
C LEU A 429 -22.30 -5.18 3.79
N VAL A 430 -23.42 -4.94 3.11
CA VAL A 430 -23.57 -3.91 2.08
C VAL A 430 -24.52 -2.83 2.59
N ARG A 431 -24.02 -1.61 2.78
CA ARG A 431 -24.79 -0.50 3.37
C ARG A 431 -24.57 0.79 2.60
N PRO A 432 -25.54 1.72 2.51
CA PRO A 432 -25.26 3.05 1.99
C PRO A 432 -24.14 3.75 2.80
N GLU A 433 -24.24 3.64 4.12
CA GLU A 433 -23.29 4.09 5.14
C GLU A 433 -23.47 3.20 6.38
N THR A 434 -22.43 3.01 7.18
CA THR A 434 -22.53 2.28 8.47
C THR A 434 -22.66 3.25 9.64
N ARG A 435 -23.36 2.86 10.69
CA ARG A 435 -23.54 3.60 11.95
C ARG A 435 -22.91 2.85 13.14
N PRO A 436 -22.72 3.49 14.30
CA PRO A 436 -22.25 2.82 15.53
C PRO A 436 -23.04 1.56 15.88
N ASP A 437 -24.34 1.56 15.64
CA ASP A 437 -25.19 0.39 15.89
C ASP A 437 -24.92 -0.76 14.92
N ASP A 438 -24.21 -0.55 13.80
CA ASP A 438 -23.92 -1.60 12.83
C ASP A 438 -22.68 -2.44 13.21
N VAL A 439 -21.99 -2.12 14.32
CA VAL A 439 -20.69 -2.71 14.69
C VAL A 439 -20.78 -4.23 14.90
N HIS A 440 -21.82 -4.76 15.53
CA HIS A 440 -21.99 -6.20 15.73
C HIS A 440 -22.08 -6.95 14.40
N GLY A 441 -22.86 -6.42 13.45
CA GLY A 441 -22.97 -6.97 12.10
C GLY A 441 -21.67 -6.84 11.29
N MET A 442 -20.95 -5.72 11.45
CA MET A 442 -19.63 -5.54 10.83
C MET A 442 -18.62 -6.58 11.33
N LEU A 443 -18.53 -6.78 12.66
CA LEU A 443 -17.64 -7.77 13.28
C LEU A 443 -17.98 -9.21 12.88
N ALA A 444 -19.24 -9.47 12.58
CA ALA A 444 -19.72 -10.78 12.13
C ALA A 444 -19.44 -11.01 10.62
N ALA A 445 -19.37 -9.95 9.82
CA ALA A 445 -19.17 -10.03 8.38
C ALA A 445 -17.72 -10.38 7.99
N GLN A 446 -17.57 -11.03 6.83
CA GLN A 446 -16.25 -11.27 6.22
C GLN A 446 -15.66 -10.00 5.61
N GLY A 447 -16.51 -9.06 5.21
CA GLY A 447 -16.12 -7.81 4.58
C GLY A 447 -17.26 -6.81 4.55
N VAL A 448 -16.94 -5.54 4.33
CA VAL A 448 -17.90 -4.44 4.33
C VAL A 448 -17.79 -3.64 3.03
N VAL A 449 -18.94 -3.33 2.43
CA VAL A 449 -19.04 -2.45 1.26
C VAL A 449 -19.98 -1.30 1.56
N THR A 450 -19.54 -0.08 1.28
CA THR A 450 -20.44 1.08 1.32
C THR A 450 -20.43 1.91 0.06
N SER A 451 -21.59 2.41 -0.36
CA SER A 451 -21.69 3.32 -1.50
C SER A 451 -21.25 4.74 -1.15
N ARG A 452 -21.39 5.15 0.12
CA ARG A 452 -20.93 6.44 0.66
C ARG A 452 -19.87 6.25 1.75
N GLY A 453 -19.12 7.31 2.03
CA GLY A 453 -18.08 7.34 3.06
C GLY A 453 -16.65 7.33 2.51
N GLY A 454 -15.74 8.03 3.20
CA GLY A 454 -14.32 8.13 2.87
C GLY A 454 -13.45 7.08 3.58
N ARG A 455 -12.11 7.17 3.47
CA ARG A 455 -11.09 6.25 4.05
C ARG A 455 -11.08 6.12 5.59
N THR A 456 -12.09 6.68 6.20
CA THR A 456 -12.06 7.34 7.49
C THR A 456 -13.49 7.48 8.04
N SER A 457 -14.50 7.05 7.25
CA SER A 457 -15.87 6.83 7.70
C SER A 457 -15.94 5.84 8.85
N HIS A 458 -17.07 5.78 9.56
CA HIS A 458 -17.33 4.77 10.57
C HIS A 458 -17.00 3.34 10.08
N ALA A 459 -17.43 3.02 8.84
CA ALA A 459 -17.15 1.74 8.20
C ALA A 459 -15.64 1.48 8.10
N ALA A 460 -14.90 2.51 7.69
CA ALA A 460 -13.47 2.46 7.49
C ALA A 460 -12.66 2.29 8.77
N LEU A 461 -13.04 3.02 9.82
CA LEU A 461 -12.37 3.01 11.13
C LEU A 461 -12.52 1.65 11.80
N VAL A 462 -13.75 1.16 11.90
CA VAL A 462 -14.07 -0.14 12.49
C VAL A 462 -13.42 -1.25 11.66
N ALA A 463 -13.56 -1.22 10.32
CA ALA A 463 -12.94 -2.22 9.46
C ALA A 463 -11.41 -2.28 9.62
N ARG A 464 -10.73 -1.13 9.67
CA ARG A 464 -9.27 -1.08 9.87
C ARG A 464 -8.85 -1.52 11.27
N GLN A 465 -9.60 -1.14 12.29
CA GLN A 465 -9.34 -1.50 13.68
C GLN A 465 -9.40 -3.01 13.88
N PHE A 466 -10.39 -3.66 13.28
CA PHE A 466 -10.62 -5.11 13.43
C PHE A 466 -10.03 -5.95 12.30
N GLY A 467 -9.39 -5.32 11.29
CA GLY A 467 -8.74 -6.00 10.17
C GLY A 467 -9.73 -6.63 9.18
N ILE A 468 -10.95 -6.10 9.10
CA ILE A 468 -12.02 -6.56 8.22
C ILE A 468 -11.81 -5.94 6.84
N PRO A 469 -11.71 -6.71 5.75
CA PRO A 469 -11.63 -6.16 4.40
C PRO A 469 -12.78 -5.19 4.10
N ALA A 470 -12.47 -3.99 3.62
CA ALA A 470 -13.50 -3.01 3.33
C ALA A 470 -13.19 -2.15 2.10
N VAL A 471 -14.23 -1.99 1.27
CA VAL A 471 -14.27 -1.06 0.13
C VAL A 471 -15.39 -0.06 0.39
N VAL A 472 -15.06 1.22 0.57
CA VAL A 472 -16.05 2.25 0.92
C VAL A 472 -16.11 3.32 -0.16
N GLY A 473 -17.20 4.09 -0.19
CA GLY A 473 -17.36 5.17 -1.15
C GLY A 473 -17.48 4.66 -2.60
N VAL A 474 -18.13 3.51 -2.78
CA VAL A 474 -18.38 2.93 -4.10
C VAL A 474 -19.56 3.66 -4.77
N VAL A 475 -19.29 4.84 -5.33
CA VAL A 475 -20.32 5.72 -5.92
C VAL A 475 -21.08 5.06 -7.07
N SER A 476 -20.48 4.10 -7.76
CA SER A 476 -21.09 3.36 -8.87
C SER A 476 -22.09 2.28 -8.43
N LEU A 477 -22.27 2.05 -7.12
CA LEU A 477 -23.28 1.16 -6.56
C LEU A 477 -24.41 1.96 -5.91
N GLU A 478 -25.63 1.78 -6.41
CA GLU A 478 -26.84 2.28 -5.77
C GLU A 478 -27.39 1.19 -4.85
N ILE A 479 -27.41 1.45 -3.54
CA ILE A 479 -27.81 0.48 -2.52
C ILE A 479 -29.19 0.85 -1.99
N ASP A 480 -30.15 -0.06 -2.14
CA ASP A 480 -31.51 0.06 -1.63
C ASP A 480 -31.70 -0.97 -0.51
N ALA A 481 -31.53 -0.51 0.73
CA ALA A 481 -31.64 -1.34 1.91
C ALA A 481 -33.10 -1.76 2.22
N GLU A 482 -34.10 -0.99 1.77
CA GLU A 482 -35.51 -1.32 1.99
C GLU A 482 -35.94 -2.50 1.11
N HIS A 483 -35.56 -2.49 -0.17
CA HIS A 483 -35.83 -3.58 -1.11
C HIS A 483 -34.77 -4.68 -1.11
N ARG A 484 -33.76 -4.60 -0.22
CA ARG A 484 -32.68 -5.57 -0.06
C ARG A 484 -31.98 -5.93 -1.38
N GLN A 485 -31.60 -4.88 -2.12
CA GLN A 485 -30.94 -5.02 -3.42
C GLN A 485 -29.93 -3.90 -3.66
N MET A 486 -28.94 -4.15 -4.51
CA MET A 486 -28.04 -3.12 -5.04
C MET A 486 -27.99 -3.17 -6.57
N ARG A 487 -27.82 -2.00 -7.18
CA ARG A 487 -27.73 -1.82 -8.62
C ARG A 487 -26.38 -1.24 -9.02
N THR A 488 -25.78 -1.82 -10.04
CA THR A 488 -24.51 -1.36 -10.62
C THR A 488 -24.75 -0.29 -11.69
N SER A 489 -23.72 0.48 -12.04
CA SER A 489 -23.79 1.48 -13.12
C SER A 489 -24.11 0.90 -14.51
N THR A 490 -23.92 -0.41 -14.70
CA THR A 490 -24.27 -1.12 -15.94
C THR A 490 -25.73 -1.63 -15.94
N GLY A 491 -26.46 -1.43 -14.84
CA GLY A 491 -27.87 -1.82 -14.70
C GLY A 491 -28.09 -3.22 -14.10
N GLN A 492 -27.04 -3.99 -13.81
CA GLN A 492 -27.14 -5.29 -13.13
C GLN A 492 -27.65 -5.11 -11.69
N VAL A 493 -28.62 -5.92 -11.27
CA VAL A 493 -29.20 -5.94 -9.93
C VAL A 493 -28.72 -7.19 -9.18
N LEU A 494 -28.20 -7.00 -7.97
CA LEU A 494 -27.76 -8.06 -7.04
C LEU A 494 -28.63 -7.99 -5.78
N LYS A 495 -29.10 -9.14 -5.32
CA LYS A 495 -30.05 -9.28 -4.21
C LYS A 495 -29.40 -9.87 -2.97
N GLU A 496 -30.09 -9.78 -1.85
CA GLU A 496 -29.68 -10.43 -0.61
C GLU A 496 -29.52 -11.94 -0.83
N GLY A 497 -28.41 -12.51 -0.36
CA GLY A 497 -28.04 -13.91 -0.58
C GLY A 497 -27.16 -14.16 -1.79
N ASP A 498 -27.06 -13.23 -2.75
CA ASP A 498 -26.14 -13.36 -3.88
C ASP A 498 -24.68 -13.27 -3.41
N TRP A 499 -23.78 -13.96 -4.12
CA TRP A 499 -22.36 -13.95 -3.79
C TRP A 499 -21.65 -12.69 -4.27
N LEU A 500 -20.81 -12.14 -3.41
CA LEU A 500 -19.98 -10.99 -3.67
C LEU A 500 -18.55 -11.24 -3.18
N SER A 501 -17.57 -10.82 -3.97
CA SER A 501 -16.16 -10.82 -3.59
C SER A 501 -15.58 -9.42 -3.66
N ILE A 502 -14.81 -9.03 -2.66
CA ILE A 502 -14.19 -7.71 -2.59
C ILE A 502 -12.71 -7.81 -2.33
N ASP A 503 -11.96 -6.83 -2.83
CA ASP A 503 -10.55 -6.61 -2.51
C ASP A 503 -10.41 -5.20 -1.91
N GLY A 504 -10.35 -5.13 -0.59
CA GLY A 504 -10.14 -3.91 0.18
C GLY A 504 -8.74 -3.31 0.03
N GLY A 505 -7.79 -4.04 -0.56
CA GLY A 505 -6.45 -3.54 -0.89
C GLY A 505 -6.42 -2.72 -2.19
N THR A 506 -7.17 -3.17 -3.21
CA THR A 506 -7.29 -2.48 -4.51
C THR A 506 -8.53 -1.60 -4.62
N GLY A 507 -9.52 -1.81 -3.77
CA GLY A 507 -10.82 -1.15 -3.82
C GLY A 507 -11.77 -1.76 -4.84
N GLU A 508 -11.52 -2.98 -5.31
CA GLU A 508 -12.32 -3.64 -6.35
C GLU A 508 -13.46 -4.48 -5.77
N VAL A 509 -14.61 -4.49 -6.46
CA VAL A 509 -15.80 -5.26 -6.11
C VAL A 509 -16.20 -6.15 -7.29
N PHE A 510 -16.30 -7.45 -7.06
CA PHE A 510 -16.60 -8.47 -8.06
C PHE A 510 -17.91 -9.20 -7.74
N ALA A 511 -18.75 -9.41 -8.75
CA ALA A 511 -19.91 -10.29 -8.64
C ALA A 511 -19.49 -11.77 -8.61
N GLY A 512 -20.10 -12.54 -7.72
CA GLY A 512 -19.86 -13.98 -7.57
C GLY A 512 -18.77 -14.34 -6.55
N GLU A 513 -18.52 -15.64 -6.44
CA GLU A 513 -17.52 -16.22 -5.55
C GLU A 513 -16.16 -16.31 -6.28
N LEU A 514 -15.18 -15.53 -5.84
CA LEU A 514 -13.80 -15.63 -6.30
C LEU A 514 -12.98 -16.41 -5.28
N LYS A 515 -11.96 -17.14 -5.73
CA LYS A 515 -11.09 -17.90 -4.83
C LYS A 515 -10.17 -16.95 -4.04
N THR A 516 -10.15 -17.09 -2.72
CA THR A 516 -9.18 -16.40 -1.84
C THR A 516 -8.07 -17.33 -1.41
N VAL A 517 -6.91 -16.72 -1.15
CA VAL A 517 -5.77 -17.34 -0.48
C VAL A 517 -5.59 -16.59 0.84
N VAL A 518 -5.42 -17.31 1.94
CA VAL A 518 -5.04 -16.70 3.23
C VAL A 518 -3.52 -16.83 3.34
N PRO A 519 -2.77 -15.73 3.23
CA PRO A 519 -1.32 -15.78 3.41
C PRO A 519 -0.99 -16.17 4.85
N ASP A 520 0.01 -17.02 5.00
CA ASP A 520 0.46 -17.47 6.30
C ASP A 520 1.39 -16.43 6.93
N VAL A 521 0.93 -15.73 7.96
CA VAL A 521 1.76 -14.84 8.79
C VAL A 521 2.93 -15.57 9.47
N THR A 522 2.86 -16.90 9.58
CA THR A 522 3.94 -17.76 10.07
C THR A 522 4.85 -18.28 8.95
N HIS A 523 4.72 -17.74 7.72
CA HIS A 523 5.57 -18.10 6.59
C HIS A 523 7.05 -18.01 6.99
N PRO A 524 7.86 -19.07 6.81
CA PRO A 524 9.23 -19.15 7.32
C PRO A 524 10.12 -17.95 6.96
N TYR A 525 10.10 -17.52 5.69
CA TYR A 525 10.86 -16.34 5.24
C TYR A 525 10.43 -15.03 5.91
N LEU A 526 9.13 -14.82 6.17
CA LEU A 526 8.66 -13.62 6.87
C LEU A 526 9.14 -13.63 8.33
N VAL A 527 9.00 -14.77 9.01
CA VAL A 527 9.47 -14.93 10.40
C VAL A 527 10.97 -14.70 10.49
N GLU A 528 11.74 -15.26 9.57
CA GLU A 528 13.19 -15.08 9.52
C GLU A 528 13.58 -13.61 9.28
N LEU A 529 12.96 -12.94 8.30
CA LEU A 529 13.21 -11.53 8.02
C LEU A 529 12.88 -10.65 9.23
N LEU A 530 11.72 -10.86 9.87
CA LEU A 530 11.31 -10.11 11.05
C LEU A 530 12.19 -10.39 12.26
N SER A 531 12.74 -11.61 12.39
CA SER A 531 13.74 -11.92 13.41
C SER A 531 15.04 -11.11 13.23
N TRP A 532 15.39 -10.75 11.99
CA TRP A 532 16.51 -9.86 11.73
C TRP A 532 16.14 -8.42 12.02
N ALA A 533 14.93 -7.99 11.64
CA ALA A 533 14.41 -6.66 11.94
C ALA A 533 14.42 -6.38 13.46
N ASP A 534 14.00 -7.34 14.27
CA ASP A 534 14.02 -7.23 15.74
C ASP A 534 15.40 -6.99 16.32
N ARG A 535 16.46 -7.56 15.72
CA ARG A 535 17.84 -7.34 16.17
C ARG A 535 18.36 -5.94 15.84
N PHE A 536 17.76 -5.27 14.85
CA PHE A 536 18.19 -3.95 14.42
C PHE A 536 17.40 -2.82 15.07
N ARG A 537 16.12 -3.03 15.36
CA ARG A 537 15.26 -1.99 15.96
C ARG A 537 15.69 -1.67 17.39
N ARG A 538 15.45 -0.41 17.78
CA ARG A 538 15.60 0.08 19.17
C ARG A 538 14.26 0.18 19.89
N LEU A 539 13.22 0.60 19.15
CA LEU A 539 11.88 0.79 19.70
C LEU A 539 11.26 -0.55 20.08
N GLY A 540 10.65 -0.62 21.26
CA GLY A 540 9.72 -1.68 21.58
C GLY A 540 8.47 -1.60 20.70
N ILE A 541 7.93 -2.74 20.27
CA ILE A 541 6.70 -2.79 19.48
C ILE A 541 5.60 -3.43 20.32
N TRP A 542 4.66 -2.61 20.78
CA TRP A 542 3.53 -3.03 21.60
C TRP A 542 2.24 -3.02 20.78
N THR A 543 1.16 -3.53 21.36
CA THR A 543 -0.15 -3.57 20.72
C THR A 543 -1.17 -2.74 21.48
N ASN A 544 -2.16 -2.23 20.74
CA ASN A 544 -3.42 -1.77 21.27
C ASN A 544 -4.37 -2.98 21.22
N ALA A 545 -4.74 -3.51 22.37
CA ALA A 545 -5.58 -4.70 22.47
C ALA A 545 -6.41 -4.64 23.75
N ASP A 546 -7.71 -4.83 23.59
CA ASP A 546 -8.68 -4.66 24.67
C ASP A 546 -9.19 -6.02 25.19
N TYR A 547 -9.06 -7.08 24.38
CA TYR A 547 -9.49 -8.44 24.71
C TYR A 547 -8.34 -9.44 24.62
N ALA A 548 -8.43 -10.53 25.40
CA ALA A 548 -7.40 -11.58 25.45
C ALA A 548 -7.11 -12.20 24.07
N ARG A 549 -8.14 -12.43 23.25
CA ARG A 549 -7.99 -12.95 21.88
C ARG A 549 -7.09 -12.08 20.99
N ASP A 550 -7.21 -10.76 21.13
CA ASP A 550 -6.46 -9.79 20.33
C ASP A 550 -5.04 -9.65 20.87
N ALA A 551 -4.88 -9.71 22.19
CA ALA A 551 -3.60 -9.77 22.88
C ALA A 551 -2.77 -11.02 22.47
N GLU A 552 -3.39 -12.20 22.45
CA GLU A 552 -2.74 -13.45 22.01
C GLU A 552 -2.31 -13.38 20.55
N ARG A 553 -3.17 -12.84 19.68
CA ARG A 553 -2.85 -12.64 18.26
C ARG A 553 -1.66 -11.69 18.09
N ALA A 554 -1.69 -10.55 18.75
CA ALA A 554 -0.60 -9.58 18.71
C ALA A 554 0.71 -10.17 19.22
N ARG A 555 0.67 -10.97 20.30
CA ARG A 555 1.84 -11.68 20.84
C ARG A 555 2.43 -12.65 19.83
N LYS A 556 1.59 -13.42 19.11
CA LYS A 556 2.04 -14.29 18.00
C LYS A 556 2.73 -13.50 16.88
N PHE A 557 2.32 -12.26 16.65
CA PHE A 557 2.94 -11.35 15.67
C PHE A 557 4.20 -10.63 16.18
N GLY A 558 4.61 -10.90 17.42
CA GLY A 558 5.83 -10.36 18.02
C GLY A 558 5.62 -9.08 18.84
N ALA A 559 4.40 -8.79 19.31
CA ALA A 559 4.18 -7.69 20.23
C ALA A 559 4.85 -7.97 21.59
N GLU A 560 5.50 -6.96 22.15
CA GLU A 560 6.29 -7.03 23.38
C GLU A 560 5.53 -6.47 24.59
N GLY A 561 4.22 -6.26 24.46
CA GLY A 561 3.34 -5.72 25.50
C GLY A 561 2.08 -5.08 24.92
N ILE A 562 1.22 -4.60 25.81
CA ILE A 562 0.04 -3.78 25.47
C ILE A 562 0.33 -2.33 25.87
N GLY A 563 0.34 -1.42 24.90
CA GLY A 563 0.50 0.02 25.14
C GLY A 563 -0.81 0.76 25.34
N LEU A 564 -1.94 0.15 24.96
CA LEU A 564 -3.27 0.68 25.19
C LEU A 564 -4.30 -0.45 25.25
N CYS A 565 -4.86 -0.68 26.42
CA CYS A 565 -6.10 -1.42 26.64
C CYS A 565 -7.19 -0.41 27.01
N ARG A 566 -8.20 -0.30 26.16
CA ARG A 566 -9.36 0.59 26.28
C ARG A 566 -10.43 -0.11 27.11
N THR A 567 -10.66 0.39 28.32
CA THR A 567 -11.63 -0.23 29.26
C THR A 567 -13.08 0.00 28.86
N GLU A 568 -13.32 0.89 27.90
CA GLU A 568 -14.64 1.38 27.54
C GLU A 568 -15.30 0.43 26.55
N HIS A 569 -14.49 -0.23 25.71
CA HIS A 569 -14.94 -1.36 24.89
C HIS A 569 -15.48 -2.51 25.75
N MET A 570 -14.86 -2.75 26.91
CA MET A 570 -15.35 -3.76 27.87
C MET A 570 -16.68 -3.38 28.52
N PHE A 571 -17.13 -2.13 28.43
CA PHE A 571 -18.43 -1.69 28.93
C PHE A 571 -19.53 -1.74 27.85
N PHE A 572 -19.14 -1.75 26.58
CA PHE A 572 -20.07 -1.84 25.44
C PHE A 572 -20.54 -3.28 25.14
N GLU A 573 -20.03 -4.30 25.85
CA GLU A 573 -20.54 -5.67 25.68
C GLU A 573 -22.04 -5.75 26.02
N ALA A 574 -22.78 -6.56 25.25
CA ALA A 574 -24.26 -6.58 25.27
C ALA A 574 -24.86 -6.92 26.65
N ASP A 575 -24.17 -7.72 27.45
CA ASP A 575 -24.57 -8.10 28.81
C ASP A 575 -24.23 -7.03 29.87
N ARG A 576 -23.33 -6.09 29.54
CA ARG A 576 -22.83 -5.06 30.47
C ARG A 576 -23.44 -3.70 30.21
N LEU A 577 -23.73 -3.38 28.94
CA LEU A 577 -24.30 -2.10 28.55
C LEU A 577 -25.55 -1.73 29.35
N PRO A 578 -26.52 -2.64 29.62
CA PRO A 578 -27.68 -2.31 30.47
C PRO A 578 -27.31 -1.94 31.91
N ILE A 579 -26.25 -2.55 32.45
CA ILE A 579 -25.76 -2.27 33.81
C ILE A 579 -25.09 -0.90 33.85
N VAL A 580 -24.31 -0.56 32.82
CA VAL A 580 -23.67 0.77 32.66
C VAL A 580 -24.74 1.86 32.50
N GLN A 581 -25.75 1.63 31.67
CA GLN A 581 -26.89 2.55 31.52
C GLN A 581 -27.62 2.76 32.85
N SER A 582 -27.85 1.68 33.61
CA SER A 582 -28.45 1.77 34.94
C SER A 582 -27.58 2.56 35.92
N MET A 583 -26.26 2.40 35.88
CA MET A 583 -25.31 3.20 36.65
C MET A 583 -25.39 4.70 36.26
N ILE A 584 -25.50 5.04 34.99
CA ILE A 584 -25.61 6.44 34.52
C ILE A 584 -26.93 7.09 34.97
N LEU A 585 -28.00 6.29 35.01
CA LEU A 585 -29.35 6.72 35.41
C LEU A 585 -29.57 6.77 36.93
N ALA A 586 -28.66 6.20 37.72
CA ALA A 586 -28.80 6.15 39.17
C ALA A 586 -28.67 7.56 39.79
N PRO A 587 -29.66 8.00 40.58
CA PRO A 587 -29.70 9.36 41.15
C PRO A 587 -28.78 9.56 42.36
N THR A 588 -28.31 8.49 43.01
CA THR A 588 -27.51 8.54 44.24
C THR A 588 -26.19 7.77 44.07
N GLU A 589 -25.18 8.14 44.87
CA GLU A 589 -23.88 7.47 44.87
C GLU A 589 -23.99 6.01 45.34
N GLU A 590 -24.88 5.73 46.29
CA GLU A 590 -25.16 4.39 46.80
C GLU A 590 -25.69 3.48 45.68
N GLN A 591 -26.69 3.94 44.93
CA GLN A 591 -27.25 3.18 43.80
C GLN A 591 -26.25 3.02 42.67
N ARG A 592 -25.42 4.03 42.39
CA ARG A 592 -24.31 3.89 41.43
C ARG A 592 -23.33 2.81 41.87
N SER A 593 -22.98 2.78 43.16
CA SER A 593 -22.07 1.79 43.73
C SER A 593 -22.61 0.37 43.62
N GLU A 594 -23.92 0.16 43.77
CA GLU A 594 -24.56 -1.15 43.54
C GLU A 594 -24.40 -1.65 42.10
N HIS A 595 -24.55 -0.76 41.11
CA HIS A 595 -24.34 -1.11 39.70
C HIS A 595 -22.86 -1.35 39.38
N LEU A 596 -21.96 -0.54 39.94
CA LEU A 596 -20.51 -0.73 39.83
C LEU A 596 -20.06 -2.06 40.44
N ALA A 597 -20.66 -2.50 41.55
CA ALA A 597 -20.38 -3.80 42.16
C ALA A 597 -20.75 -4.98 41.23
N LYS A 598 -21.74 -4.81 40.35
CA LYS A 598 -22.10 -5.81 39.31
C LYS A 598 -21.09 -5.83 38.16
N LEU A 599 -20.53 -4.67 37.79
CA LEU A 599 -19.51 -4.56 36.73
C LEU A 599 -18.13 -5.05 37.18
N LEU A 600 -17.80 -4.90 38.46
CA LEU A 600 -16.51 -5.31 39.03
C LEU A 600 -16.09 -6.75 38.69
N PRO A 601 -16.88 -7.81 38.94
CA PRO A 601 -16.48 -9.18 38.62
C PRO A 601 -16.29 -9.42 37.12
N MET A 602 -17.06 -8.74 36.26
CA MET A 602 -16.97 -8.83 34.80
C MET A 602 -15.64 -8.25 34.29
N GLN A 603 -15.32 -7.00 34.67
CA GLN A 603 -14.03 -6.39 34.31
C GLN A 603 -12.83 -7.15 34.89
N ARG A 604 -12.95 -7.64 36.13
CA ARG A 604 -11.90 -8.46 36.76
C ARG A 604 -11.60 -9.72 35.93
N ALA A 605 -12.64 -10.37 35.38
CA ALA A 605 -12.46 -11.54 34.53
C ALA A 605 -11.70 -11.21 33.24
N ASP A 606 -12.01 -10.08 32.60
CA ASP A 606 -11.30 -9.65 31.38
C ASP A 606 -9.82 -9.38 31.66
N PHE A 607 -9.52 -8.69 32.76
CA PHE A 607 -8.13 -8.41 33.13
C PHE A 607 -7.36 -9.69 33.48
N ILE A 608 -7.98 -10.68 34.12
CA ILE A 608 -7.35 -11.99 34.34
C ILE A 608 -6.99 -12.63 33.00
N ALA A 609 -7.92 -12.61 32.03
CA ALA A 609 -7.67 -13.17 30.70
C ALA A 609 -6.55 -12.42 29.96
N LEU A 610 -6.55 -11.08 30.02
CA LEU A 610 -5.50 -10.24 29.43
C LEU A 610 -4.12 -10.48 30.04
N PHE A 611 -4.02 -10.53 31.37
CA PHE A 611 -2.75 -10.77 32.06
C PHE A 611 -2.19 -12.15 31.76
N ARG A 612 -3.04 -13.18 31.65
CA ARG A 612 -2.62 -14.53 31.22
C ARG A 612 -2.12 -14.52 29.78
N ALA A 613 -2.81 -13.86 28.87
CA ALA A 613 -2.40 -13.74 27.47
C ALA A 613 -1.02 -13.04 27.32
N MET A 614 -0.72 -12.09 28.20
CA MET A 614 0.50 -11.28 28.19
C MET A 614 1.51 -11.65 29.29
N ASP A 615 1.54 -12.92 29.74
CA ASP A 615 2.50 -13.38 30.75
C ASP A 615 3.96 -12.96 30.44
N GLY A 616 4.56 -12.21 31.37
CA GLY A 616 5.92 -11.66 31.29
C GLY A 616 6.04 -10.27 30.65
N LEU A 617 4.98 -9.79 30.02
CA LEU A 617 4.95 -8.55 29.22
C LEU A 617 4.15 -7.43 29.93
N PRO A 618 4.49 -6.15 29.69
CA PRO A 618 3.75 -5.01 30.22
C PRO A 618 2.34 -4.91 29.63
N VAL A 619 1.37 -4.55 30.47
CA VAL A 619 -0.03 -4.33 30.08
C VAL A 619 -0.47 -2.96 30.57
N THR A 620 -0.66 -2.03 29.64
CA THR A 620 -1.07 -0.65 29.91
C THR A 620 -2.58 -0.49 29.74
N ILE A 621 -3.26 -0.25 30.86
CA ILE A 621 -4.71 -0.16 30.94
C ILE A 621 -5.08 1.31 31.12
N ARG A 622 -5.86 1.85 30.17
CA ARG A 622 -6.40 3.20 30.24
C ARG A 622 -7.73 3.16 30.98
N LEU A 623 -7.86 4.00 32.01
CA LEU A 623 -9.14 4.17 32.68
C LEU A 623 -10.16 4.80 31.72
N ILE A 624 -11.43 4.76 32.12
CA ILE A 624 -12.54 5.21 31.27
C ILE A 624 -12.33 6.63 30.73
N ASP A 625 -12.58 6.78 29.42
CA ASP A 625 -12.30 8.00 28.68
C ASP A 625 -13.53 8.73 28.09
N PRO A 626 -14.53 8.09 27.46
CA PRO A 626 -15.62 8.79 26.81
C PRO A 626 -16.58 9.40 27.83
N PRO A 627 -17.31 10.46 27.44
CA PRO A 627 -18.41 11.00 28.24
C PRO A 627 -19.54 9.98 28.36
N LEU A 628 -20.29 10.06 29.47
CA LEU A 628 -21.30 9.04 29.81
C LEU A 628 -22.44 8.95 28.79
N HIS A 629 -22.73 10.02 28.05
CA HIS A 629 -23.80 10.00 27.05
C HIS A 629 -23.50 9.07 25.86
N GLU A 630 -22.24 8.70 25.61
CA GLU A 630 -21.89 7.72 24.56
C GLU A 630 -22.36 6.29 24.87
N PHE A 631 -22.69 5.98 26.13
CA PHE A 631 -23.26 4.68 26.52
C PHE A 631 -24.80 4.66 26.49
N LEU A 632 -25.44 5.81 26.22
CA LEU A 632 -26.88 5.96 26.14
C LEU A 632 -27.33 5.91 24.66
N PRO A 633 -28.57 5.46 24.37
CA PRO A 633 -29.11 5.52 23.01
C PRO A 633 -29.17 6.95 22.47
N SER A 634 -29.14 7.10 21.14
CA SER A 634 -29.11 8.43 20.54
C SER A 634 -30.39 9.21 20.83
N ARG A 635 -30.29 10.54 20.90
CA ARG A 635 -31.45 11.42 21.13
C ARG A 635 -32.52 11.21 20.08
N ASP A 636 -32.11 11.08 18.81
CA ASP A 636 -33.04 10.93 17.69
C ASP A 636 -33.77 9.57 17.75
N GLU A 637 -33.09 8.49 18.14
CA GLU A 637 -33.73 7.21 18.41
C GLU A 637 -34.72 7.30 19.57
N LEU A 638 -34.31 7.88 20.69
CA LEU A 638 -35.18 8.02 21.86
C LEU A 638 -36.40 8.88 21.54
N GLN A 639 -36.22 9.99 20.82
CA GLN A 639 -37.31 10.88 20.43
C GLN A 639 -38.28 10.19 19.46
N LYS A 640 -37.76 9.42 18.49
CA LYS A 640 -38.60 8.59 17.61
C LYS A 640 -39.37 7.53 18.41
N SER A 641 -38.69 6.79 19.30
CA SER A 641 -39.34 5.77 20.15
C SER A 641 -40.42 6.38 21.04
N VAL A 642 -40.20 7.57 21.61
CA VAL A 642 -41.20 8.28 22.42
C VAL A 642 -42.42 8.64 21.57
N VAL A 643 -42.22 9.22 20.38
CA VAL A 643 -43.33 9.58 19.47
C VAL A 643 -44.09 8.35 18.99
N GLU A 644 -43.38 7.26 18.68
CA GLU A 644 -43.98 5.99 18.28
C GLU A 644 -44.85 5.40 19.40
N LEU A 645 -44.31 5.31 20.63
CA LEU A 645 -45.03 4.81 21.79
C LEU A 645 -46.25 5.68 22.13
N GLU A 646 -46.14 7.00 22.03
CA GLU A 646 -47.27 7.93 22.18
C GLU A 646 -48.36 7.69 21.14
N THR A 647 -47.95 7.43 19.89
CA THR A 647 -48.87 7.16 18.78
C THR A 647 -49.58 5.82 18.99
N ARG A 648 -48.86 4.76 19.37
CA ARG A 648 -49.44 3.45 19.69
C ARG A 648 -50.40 3.52 20.86
N LEU A 649 -50.09 4.32 21.89
CA LEU A 649 -51.01 4.58 23.01
C LEU A 649 -52.30 5.25 22.54
N ARG A 650 -52.19 6.26 21.66
CA ARG A 650 -53.35 6.98 21.08
C ARG A 650 -54.21 6.07 20.20
N LEU A 651 -53.58 5.18 19.43
CA LEU A 651 -54.24 4.24 18.54
C LEU A 651 -54.75 2.97 19.24
N LYS A 652 -54.47 2.80 20.54
CA LYS A 652 -54.77 1.59 21.34
C LYS A 652 -54.15 0.32 20.73
N ASP A 653 -52.96 0.45 20.15
CA ASP A 653 -52.23 -0.61 19.46
C ASP A 653 -51.21 -1.30 20.39
N GLY A 654 -51.74 -2.15 21.29
CA GLY A 654 -50.99 -2.91 22.28
C GLY A 654 -51.58 -2.80 23.69
N ASP A 655 -50.93 -3.40 24.68
CA ASP A 655 -51.32 -3.29 26.09
C ASP A 655 -50.99 -1.89 26.64
N PRO A 656 -51.99 -1.07 27.05
CA PRO A 656 -51.76 0.28 27.55
C PRO A 656 -50.81 0.34 28.75
N ALA A 657 -50.86 -0.63 29.67
CA ALA A 657 -50.04 -0.61 30.87
C ALA A 657 -48.55 -0.83 30.55
N VAL A 658 -48.27 -1.72 29.58
CA VAL A 658 -46.92 -1.99 29.09
C VAL A 658 -46.38 -0.78 28.32
N LEU A 659 -47.17 -0.25 27.39
CA LEU A 659 -46.76 0.90 26.57
C LEU A 659 -46.55 2.16 27.42
N GLU A 660 -47.37 2.39 28.45
CA GLU A 660 -47.15 3.49 29.39
C GLU A 660 -45.87 3.33 30.22
N ALA A 661 -45.56 2.10 30.65
CA ALA A 661 -44.33 1.81 31.39
C ALA A 661 -43.08 2.03 30.52
N GLU A 662 -43.10 1.56 29.27
CA GLU A 662 -42.03 1.78 28.30
C GLU A 662 -41.89 3.26 27.95
N LEU A 663 -43.00 3.97 27.73
CA LEU A 663 -43.00 5.40 27.45
C LEU A 663 -42.39 6.21 28.61
N ARG A 664 -42.76 5.90 29.86
CA ARG A 664 -42.16 6.53 31.05
C ARG A 664 -40.65 6.28 31.12
N SER A 665 -40.22 5.05 30.83
CA SER A 665 -38.80 4.68 30.82
C SER A 665 -38.03 5.43 29.73
N LYS A 666 -38.54 5.45 28.49
CA LYS A 666 -37.92 6.13 27.34
C LYS A 666 -37.87 7.65 27.51
N ARG A 667 -38.92 8.27 28.07
CA ARG A 667 -38.92 9.71 28.41
C ARG A 667 -37.87 10.04 29.47
N LYS A 668 -37.77 9.23 30.54
CA LYS A 668 -36.73 9.42 31.57
C LYS A 668 -35.31 9.31 31.00
N LEU A 669 -35.09 8.37 30.09
CA LEU A 669 -33.84 8.22 29.33
C LEU A 669 -33.57 9.45 28.46
N LEU A 670 -34.57 9.92 27.70
CA LEU A 670 -34.47 11.10 26.85
C LEU A 670 -34.11 12.35 27.66
N ASP A 671 -34.81 12.60 28.78
CA ASP A 671 -34.53 13.72 29.68
C ASP A 671 -33.08 13.68 30.20
N ARG A 672 -32.56 12.47 30.48
CA ARG A 672 -31.18 12.31 30.94
C ARG A 672 -30.17 12.54 29.83
N VAL A 673 -30.43 12.01 28.63
CA VAL A 673 -29.59 12.25 27.44
C VAL A 673 -29.54 13.73 27.12
N GLU A 674 -30.67 14.45 27.20
CA GLU A 674 -30.70 15.89 26.98
C GLU A 674 -29.96 16.66 28.08
N ALA A 675 -30.08 16.25 29.34
CA ALA A 675 -29.35 16.88 30.45
C ALA A 675 -27.82 16.65 30.41
N MET A 676 -27.37 15.51 29.87
CA MET A 676 -25.95 15.17 29.71
C MET A 676 -25.37 15.59 28.35
N ARG A 677 -26.18 16.24 27.50
CA ARG A 677 -25.77 16.63 26.17
C ARG A 677 -24.71 17.72 26.23
N GLU A 678 -23.62 17.49 25.54
CA GLU A 678 -22.56 18.46 25.37
C GLU A 678 -22.53 18.96 23.93
N GLN A 679 -22.20 20.23 23.73
CA GLN A 679 -22.04 20.78 22.38
C GLN A 679 -20.82 20.16 21.65
N ASN A 680 -19.74 19.90 22.40
CA ASN A 680 -18.50 19.34 21.88
C ASN A 680 -18.02 18.19 22.80
N PRO A 681 -18.59 16.97 22.67
CA PRO A 681 -18.26 15.81 23.51
C PRO A 681 -16.76 15.50 23.60
N MET A 682 -16.02 15.72 22.50
CA MET A 682 -14.56 15.57 22.43
C MET A 682 -13.81 16.34 23.52
N LEU A 683 -14.31 17.52 23.92
CA LEU A 683 -13.66 18.40 24.89
C LEU A 683 -14.42 18.52 26.22
N GLY A 684 -15.43 17.67 26.44
CA GLY A 684 -16.37 17.77 27.55
C GLY A 684 -15.96 17.07 28.85
N LEU A 685 -16.96 16.61 29.61
CA LEU A 685 -16.85 15.90 30.89
C LEU A 685 -16.51 14.43 30.64
N ARG A 686 -15.22 14.19 30.40
CA ARG A 686 -14.69 12.88 30.04
C ARG A 686 -13.29 12.66 30.64
N GLY A 687 -12.73 11.46 30.50
CA GLY A 687 -11.39 11.10 30.97
C GLY A 687 -11.12 11.45 32.44
N VAL A 688 -9.98 12.08 32.73
CA VAL A 688 -9.62 12.49 34.11
C VAL A 688 -10.70 13.33 34.80
N ARG A 689 -11.45 14.15 34.06
CA ARG A 689 -12.47 15.06 34.61
C ARG A 689 -13.65 14.25 35.12
N LEU A 690 -14.07 13.25 34.35
CA LEU A 690 -15.10 12.30 34.77
C LEU A 690 -14.64 11.52 35.99
N GLY A 691 -13.38 11.06 36.01
CA GLY A 691 -12.81 10.36 37.16
C GLY A 691 -12.69 11.23 38.43
N ILE A 692 -12.60 12.56 38.30
CA ILE A 692 -12.63 13.49 39.45
C ILE A 692 -14.07 13.72 39.90
N HIS A 693 -15.00 13.82 38.96
CA HIS A 693 -16.43 14.03 39.25
C HIS A 693 -17.10 12.80 39.85
N MET A 694 -16.67 11.60 39.44
CA MET A 694 -17.20 10.30 39.85
C MET A 694 -16.05 9.36 40.29
N PRO A 695 -15.45 9.61 41.47
CA PRO A 695 -14.30 8.85 41.96
C PRO A 695 -14.59 7.35 42.19
N GLU A 696 -15.84 6.98 42.43
CA GLU A 696 -16.29 5.59 42.60
C GLU A 696 -16.00 4.72 41.36
N LEU A 697 -16.05 5.32 40.17
CA LEU A 697 -15.77 4.65 38.90
C LEU A 697 -14.28 4.29 38.79
N VAL A 698 -13.40 5.24 39.15
CA VAL A 698 -11.95 5.02 39.20
C VAL A 698 -11.60 3.95 40.23
N ARG A 699 -12.19 4.01 41.43
CA ARG A 699 -11.98 3.00 42.49
C ARG A 699 -12.36 1.61 42.00
N MET A 700 -13.51 1.46 41.35
CA MET A 700 -13.96 0.18 40.80
C MET A 700 -12.97 -0.37 39.78
N GLN A 701 -12.54 0.43 38.81
CA GLN A 701 -11.58 -0.01 37.78
C GLN A 701 -10.23 -0.40 38.39
N VAL A 702 -9.69 0.41 39.31
CA VAL A 702 -8.42 0.12 40.00
C VAL A 702 -8.53 -1.18 40.79
N ARG A 703 -9.66 -1.39 41.47
CA ARG A 703 -9.93 -2.64 42.19
C ARG A 703 -10.00 -3.84 41.24
N ALA A 704 -10.73 -3.73 40.13
CA ALA A 704 -10.81 -4.79 39.12
C ALA A 704 -9.42 -5.20 38.59
N ILE A 705 -8.59 -4.21 38.25
CA ILE A 705 -7.23 -4.40 37.74
C ILE A 705 -6.34 -5.11 38.76
N LEU A 706 -6.33 -4.62 40.01
CA LEU A 706 -5.41 -5.14 41.03
C LEU A 706 -5.88 -6.46 41.64
N GLU A 707 -7.19 -6.71 41.75
CA GLU A 707 -7.71 -8.01 42.14
C GLU A 707 -7.38 -9.06 41.06
N ALA A 708 -7.54 -8.73 39.78
CA ALA A 708 -7.14 -9.58 38.67
C ALA A 708 -5.63 -9.86 38.70
N ALA A 709 -4.81 -8.83 38.92
CA ALA A 709 -3.37 -8.99 39.03
C ALA A 709 -2.99 -9.85 40.24
N CYS A 710 -3.64 -9.69 41.40
CA CYS A 710 -3.40 -10.56 42.56
C CYS A 710 -3.78 -12.02 42.28
N ALA A 711 -4.89 -12.27 41.58
CA ALA A 711 -5.29 -13.62 41.18
C ALA A 711 -4.25 -14.25 40.25
N CYS A 712 -3.83 -13.54 39.19
CA CYS A 712 -2.80 -14.03 38.28
C CYS A 712 -1.43 -14.22 38.95
N ALA A 713 -1.08 -13.38 39.93
CA ALA A 713 0.17 -13.52 40.69
C ALA A 713 0.20 -14.83 41.49
N ARG A 714 -0.94 -15.23 42.08
CA ARG A 714 -1.07 -16.52 42.78
C ARG A 714 -0.93 -17.70 41.82
N ASP A 715 -1.36 -17.53 40.57
CA ASP A 715 -1.20 -18.51 39.49
C ASP A 715 0.24 -18.54 38.90
N GLY A 716 1.18 -17.75 39.43
CA GLY A 716 2.57 -17.71 38.98
C GLY A 716 2.82 -16.90 37.71
N ILE A 717 1.84 -16.14 37.22
CA ILE A 717 1.98 -15.26 36.06
C ILE A 717 2.89 -14.07 36.39
N LYS A 718 3.82 -13.74 35.48
CA LYS A 718 4.72 -12.59 35.63
C LYS A 718 4.03 -11.31 35.17
N LEU A 719 3.70 -10.46 36.15
CA LEU A 719 2.87 -9.28 35.92
C LEU A 719 3.68 -7.99 35.86
N LYS A 720 3.27 -7.11 34.93
CA LYS A 720 3.77 -5.74 34.79
C LYS A 720 2.60 -4.77 34.46
N PRO A 721 1.60 -4.65 35.36
CA PRO A 721 0.45 -3.80 35.13
C PRO A 721 0.84 -2.32 35.14
N LYS A 722 0.33 -1.56 34.18
CA LYS A 722 0.46 -0.11 34.11
C LYS A 722 -0.93 0.51 34.04
N ILE A 723 -1.22 1.46 34.93
CA ILE A 723 -2.52 2.14 34.97
C ILE A 723 -2.32 3.57 34.45
N MET A 724 -3.08 3.92 33.41
CA MET A 724 -2.93 5.16 32.65
C MET A 724 -4.17 6.04 32.78
N ILE A 725 -3.95 7.30 33.15
CA ILE A 725 -5.02 8.32 33.24
C ILE A 725 -5.14 9.08 31.90
N PRO A 726 -6.33 9.12 31.28
CA PRO A 726 -6.58 9.89 30.05
C PRO A 726 -6.88 11.38 30.31
N LEU A 727 -6.69 12.19 29.26
CA LEU A 727 -7.10 13.59 29.12
C LEU A 727 -6.57 14.57 30.18
N VAL A 728 -5.40 14.28 30.74
CA VAL A 728 -4.75 15.15 31.74
C VAL A 728 -4.28 16.45 31.08
N ALA A 729 -4.62 17.60 31.69
CA ALA A 729 -4.17 18.91 31.24
C ALA A 729 -3.29 19.63 32.27
N THR A 730 -3.35 19.22 33.54
CA THR A 730 -2.66 19.83 34.68
C THR A 730 -1.99 18.76 35.56
N SER A 731 -0.90 19.12 36.24
CA SER A 731 -0.27 18.23 37.22
C SER A 731 -1.16 17.98 38.45
N SER A 732 -2.06 18.91 38.78
CA SER A 732 -2.99 18.79 39.91
C SER A 732 -4.06 17.73 39.67
N GLU A 733 -4.63 17.67 38.46
CA GLU A 733 -5.56 16.60 38.06
C GLU A 733 -4.91 15.22 38.23
N LEU A 734 -3.68 15.06 37.73
CA LEU A 734 -2.96 13.80 37.84
C LEU A 734 -2.61 13.46 39.30
N LYS A 735 -2.20 14.45 40.10
CA LYS A 735 -1.90 14.28 41.53
C LYS A 735 -3.13 13.77 42.31
N LEU A 736 -4.31 14.35 42.04
CA LEU A 736 -5.55 13.96 42.69
C LEU A 736 -5.93 12.51 42.34
N GLN A 737 -5.89 12.17 41.04
CA GLN A 737 -6.15 10.81 40.58
C GLN A 737 -5.17 9.79 41.14
N ARG A 738 -3.89 10.15 41.20
CA ARG A 738 -2.85 9.29 41.78
C ARG A 738 -3.14 8.96 43.24
N ALA A 739 -3.52 9.97 44.04
CA ALA A 739 -3.83 9.76 45.45
C ALA A 739 -5.03 8.81 45.64
N LEU A 740 -6.08 9.00 44.83
CA LEU A 740 -7.27 8.14 44.82
C LEU A 740 -6.92 6.68 44.48
N LEU A 741 -6.13 6.48 43.43
CA LEU A 741 -5.69 5.16 42.98
C LEU A 741 -4.79 4.47 44.01
N GLU A 742 -3.79 5.17 44.56
CA GLU A 742 -2.87 4.63 45.57
C GLU A 742 -3.59 4.28 46.88
N GLU A 743 -4.64 5.01 47.24
CA GLU A 743 -5.51 4.68 48.38
C GLU A 743 -6.22 3.34 48.14
N GLU A 744 -6.89 3.17 46.99
CA GLU A 744 -7.61 1.95 46.67
C GLU A 744 -6.67 0.76 46.47
N ALA A 745 -5.53 0.98 45.81
CA ALA A 745 -4.50 -0.05 45.62
C ALA A 745 -3.99 -0.61 46.95
N ARG A 746 -3.75 0.26 47.95
CA ARG A 746 -3.34 -0.18 49.29
C ARG A 746 -4.40 -1.02 49.97
N LYS A 747 -5.68 -0.70 49.80
CA LYS A 747 -6.79 -1.51 50.35
C LYS A 747 -6.81 -2.90 49.71
N VAL A 748 -6.84 -2.97 48.38
CA VAL A 748 -6.91 -4.24 47.64
C VAL A 748 -5.69 -5.12 47.93
N LEU A 749 -4.47 -4.59 47.88
CA LEU A 749 -3.27 -5.38 48.14
C LEU A 749 -3.22 -5.90 49.58
N LYS A 750 -3.74 -5.14 50.55
CA LYS A 750 -3.87 -5.57 51.95
C LYS A 750 -4.92 -6.67 52.09
N GLU A 751 -6.09 -6.50 51.49
CA GLU A 751 -7.19 -7.48 51.51
C GLU A 751 -6.79 -8.80 50.85
N GLN A 752 -6.04 -8.74 49.74
CA GLN A 752 -5.59 -9.91 49.00
C GLN A 752 -4.35 -10.58 49.60
N GLY A 753 -3.60 -9.88 50.48
CA GLY A 753 -2.35 -10.40 51.06
C GLY A 753 -1.23 -10.66 50.04
N VAL A 754 -1.31 -10.07 48.84
CA VAL A 754 -0.35 -10.24 47.74
C VAL A 754 0.25 -8.87 47.40
N LYS A 755 1.57 -8.82 47.20
CA LYS A 755 2.24 -7.62 46.69
C LYS A 755 2.41 -7.73 45.18
N VAL A 756 1.77 -6.83 44.44
CA VAL A 756 1.95 -6.72 42.98
C VAL A 756 2.54 -5.34 42.67
N PRO A 757 3.74 -5.25 42.08
CA PRO A 757 4.26 -3.97 41.60
C PRO A 757 3.45 -3.52 40.38
N TYR A 758 3.05 -2.26 40.39
CA TYR A 758 2.36 -1.62 39.27
C TYR A 758 2.97 -0.25 39.01
N GLN A 759 2.79 0.28 37.80
CA GLN A 759 3.23 1.63 37.44
C GLN A 759 2.03 2.54 37.19
N PHE A 760 2.17 3.79 37.59
CA PHE A 760 1.19 4.83 37.33
C PHE A 760 1.70 5.83 36.30
N GLY A 761 0.87 6.16 35.31
CA GLY A 761 1.24 7.09 34.26
C GLY A 761 0.04 7.81 33.66
N THR A 762 0.31 8.56 32.61
CA THR A 762 -0.69 9.42 31.98
C THR A 762 -0.56 9.40 30.47
N MET A 763 -1.68 9.62 29.81
CA MET A 763 -1.67 9.97 28.41
C MET A 763 -1.27 11.44 28.23
N ILE A 764 -0.44 11.74 27.24
CA ILE A 764 -0.09 13.09 26.80
C ILE A 764 -0.81 13.32 25.48
N GLU A 765 -2.01 13.89 25.59
CA GLU A 765 -2.94 14.03 24.47
C GLU A 765 -3.63 15.40 24.40
N VAL A 766 -3.28 16.29 25.32
CA VAL A 766 -3.69 17.70 25.32
C VAL A 766 -2.43 18.57 25.17
N PRO A 767 -2.42 19.64 24.35
CA PRO A 767 -1.23 20.46 24.11
C PRO A 767 -0.64 21.01 25.41
N ARG A 768 -1.51 21.39 26.36
CA ARG A 768 -1.09 21.85 27.69
C ARG A 768 -0.25 20.81 28.43
N ALA A 769 -0.59 19.53 28.33
CA ALA A 769 0.18 18.47 28.99
C ALA A 769 1.60 18.36 28.45
N ALA A 770 1.78 18.51 27.14
CA ALA A 770 3.10 18.54 26.51
C ALA A 770 3.91 19.78 26.94
N LEU A 771 3.26 20.94 27.04
CA LEU A 771 3.89 22.22 27.44
C LEU A 771 4.40 22.22 28.88
N ILE A 772 3.77 21.47 29.79
CA ILE A 772 4.15 21.37 31.22
C ILE A 772 4.52 19.93 31.62
N ALA A 773 5.07 19.17 30.68
CA ALA A 773 5.38 17.75 30.86
C ALA A 773 6.38 17.48 31.99
N ASP A 774 7.25 18.43 32.32
CA ASP A 774 8.14 18.39 33.49
C ASP A 774 7.35 18.29 34.81
N ARG A 775 6.29 19.10 34.96
CA ARG A 775 5.42 19.09 36.16
C ARG A 775 4.55 17.84 36.23
N ILE A 776 4.12 17.32 35.09
CA ILE A 776 3.33 16.09 35.01
C ILE A 776 4.21 14.86 35.36
N ALA A 777 5.47 14.85 34.91
CA ALA A 777 6.45 13.77 35.17
C ALA A 777 6.84 13.63 36.66
N GLU A 778 6.49 14.59 37.52
CA GLU A 778 6.61 14.44 38.97
C GLU A 778 5.74 13.28 39.48
N PHE A 779 4.53 13.18 38.94
CA PHE A 779 3.52 12.22 39.38
C PHE A 779 3.42 11.00 38.49
N ALA A 780 3.80 11.10 37.21
CA ALA A 780 3.81 9.98 36.27
C ALA A 780 5.15 9.22 36.23
N GLU A 781 5.08 7.90 36.11
CA GLU A 781 6.22 7.01 35.88
C GLU A 781 6.43 6.65 34.41
N PHE A 782 5.40 6.85 33.58
CA PHE A 782 5.47 6.74 32.12
C PHE A 782 4.51 7.71 31.44
N PHE A 783 4.81 8.06 30.19
CA PHE A 783 3.94 8.79 29.28
C PHE A 783 3.54 7.91 28.10
N SER A 784 2.28 8.03 27.67
CA SER A 784 1.85 7.53 26.36
C SER A 784 1.28 8.70 25.56
N PHE A 785 1.81 8.98 24.37
CA PHE A 785 1.23 10.01 23.52
C PHE A 785 -0.05 9.48 22.87
N GLY A 786 -1.18 10.11 23.22
CA GLY A 786 -2.48 9.93 22.54
C GLY A 786 -2.54 10.87 21.35
N THR A 787 -1.86 10.50 20.27
CA THR A 787 -1.63 11.43 19.15
C THR A 787 -2.88 11.75 18.34
N ASN A 788 -3.93 10.93 18.43
CA ASN A 788 -5.21 11.24 17.78
C ASN A 788 -5.79 12.53 18.39
N ASP A 789 -6.02 12.55 19.70
CA ASP A 789 -6.53 13.72 20.43
C ASP A 789 -5.56 14.90 20.45
N LEU A 790 -4.25 14.61 20.52
CA LEU A 790 -3.23 15.66 20.41
C LEU A 790 -3.29 16.35 19.03
N THR A 791 -3.48 15.59 17.95
CA THR A 791 -3.67 16.17 16.61
C THR A 791 -4.94 17.00 16.54
N GLN A 792 -6.08 16.48 17.04
CA GLN A 792 -7.36 17.21 17.03
C GLN A 792 -7.23 18.57 17.71
N THR A 793 -6.67 18.58 18.92
CA THR A 793 -6.54 19.79 19.74
C THR A 793 -5.44 20.75 19.27
N THR A 794 -4.39 20.24 18.62
CA THR A 794 -3.33 21.09 18.05
C THR A 794 -3.79 21.79 16.77
N PHE A 795 -4.50 21.08 15.90
CA PHE A 795 -5.08 21.66 14.69
C PHE A 795 -6.36 22.47 14.96
N GLY A 796 -7.03 22.21 16.08
CA GLY A 796 -8.34 22.79 16.38
C GLY A 796 -9.44 22.21 15.50
N ILE A 797 -9.35 20.91 15.17
CA ILE A 797 -10.28 20.23 14.28
C ILE A 797 -10.77 18.94 14.94
N SER A 798 -12.08 18.68 14.82
CA SER A 798 -12.66 17.37 15.09
C SER A 798 -12.30 16.42 13.95
N ARG A 799 -11.85 15.21 14.26
CA ARG A 799 -11.47 14.22 13.25
C ARG A 799 -12.65 13.89 12.34
N ASP A 800 -13.79 13.57 12.95
CA ASP A 800 -14.98 13.11 12.24
C ASP A 800 -15.54 14.20 11.30
N ASP A 801 -15.51 15.46 11.75
CA ASP A 801 -15.97 16.61 10.97
C ASP A 801 -14.98 17.02 9.88
N ALA A 802 -13.67 16.99 10.17
CA ALA A 802 -12.64 17.34 9.20
C ALA A 802 -12.63 16.37 8.02
N GLU A 803 -12.76 15.07 8.33
CA GLU A 803 -12.72 14.00 7.36
C GLU A 803 -13.92 13.98 6.41
N THR A 804 -15.12 14.33 6.90
CA THR A 804 -16.34 14.44 6.08
C THR A 804 -16.48 15.78 5.38
N GLY A 805 -15.97 16.86 5.98
CA GLY A 805 -16.12 18.23 5.51
C GLY A 805 -15.08 18.66 4.48
N PHE A 806 -13.85 18.95 4.92
CA PHE A 806 -12.90 19.76 4.15
C PHE A 806 -11.53 19.11 3.90
N LEU A 807 -11.19 18.02 4.59
CA LEU A 807 -9.82 17.46 4.54
C LEU A 807 -9.41 16.99 3.14
N SER A 808 -10.34 16.44 2.36
CA SER A 808 -10.09 16.04 0.96
C SER A 808 -9.71 17.25 0.09
N GLU A 809 -10.40 18.38 0.27
CA GLU A 809 -10.12 19.61 -0.46
C GLU A 809 -8.73 20.17 -0.11
N TYR A 810 -8.35 20.11 1.17
CA TYR A 810 -7.02 20.55 1.64
C TYR A 810 -5.89 19.74 1.01
N LEU A 811 -6.08 18.41 0.86
CA LEU A 811 -5.12 17.55 0.18
C LEU A 811 -5.05 17.84 -1.32
N GLN A 812 -6.19 18.05 -1.98
CA GLN A 812 -6.25 18.35 -3.41
C GLN A 812 -5.61 19.71 -3.76
N LYS A 813 -5.81 20.71 -2.89
CA LYS A 813 -5.20 22.04 -3.01
C LYS A 813 -3.75 22.09 -2.54
N GLY A 814 -3.23 21.01 -1.94
CA GLY A 814 -1.87 20.93 -1.41
C GLY A 814 -1.64 21.80 -0.16
N ILE A 815 -2.70 22.22 0.53
CA ILE A 815 -2.62 22.92 1.83
C ILE A 815 -2.03 21.96 2.87
N LEU A 816 -2.51 20.72 2.85
CA LEU A 816 -1.88 19.61 3.57
C LEU A 816 -1.31 18.63 2.57
N LEU A 817 -0.10 18.15 2.83
CA LEU A 817 0.55 17.15 1.97
C LEU A 817 0.04 15.72 2.27
N ARG A 818 -0.44 15.49 3.49
CA ARG A 818 -0.90 14.20 4.01
C ARG A 818 -2.01 14.39 5.03
N ASN A 819 -2.79 13.34 5.26
CA ASN A 819 -3.79 13.33 6.34
C ASN A 819 -3.05 13.29 7.70
N PRO A 820 -3.22 14.32 8.56
CA PRO A 820 -2.51 14.43 9.85
C PRO A 820 -2.96 13.42 10.91
N PHE A 821 -4.06 12.70 10.69
CA PHE A 821 -4.53 11.59 11.54
C PHE A 821 -3.97 10.23 11.12
N ALA A 822 -3.38 10.14 9.93
CA ALA A 822 -2.75 8.92 9.41
C ALA A 822 -1.22 8.97 9.54
N THR A 823 -0.62 10.11 9.22
CA THR A 823 0.81 10.36 9.39
C THR A 823 0.99 11.60 10.24
N ILE A 824 1.84 11.49 11.27
CA ILE A 824 2.02 12.58 12.22
C ILE A 824 2.53 13.85 11.53
N ASP A 825 1.89 14.97 11.84
CA ASP A 825 2.43 16.30 11.53
C ASP A 825 3.66 16.55 12.39
N GLN A 826 4.84 16.42 11.80
CA GLN A 826 6.11 16.58 12.52
C GLN A 826 6.36 18.03 12.95
N SER A 827 5.76 19.01 12.26
CA SER A 827 6.05 20.44 12.47
C SER A 827 5.24 21.08 13.59
N GLY A 828 3.99 20.64 13.81
CA GLY A 828 3.14 21.09 14.92
C GLY A 828 3.03 20.02 16.01
N VAL A 829 2.31 18.93 15.75
CA VAL A 829 2.08 17.86 16.74
C VAL A 829 3.39 17.21 17.18
N GLY A 830 4.31 16.99 16.24
CA GLY A 830 5.63 16.45 16.50
C GLY A 830 6.50 17.35 17.38
N TYR A 831 6.38 18.67 17.24
CA TYR A 831 7.06 19.63 18.11
C TYR A 831 6.57 19.53 19.55
N LEU A 832 5.26 19.38 19.77
CA LEU A 832 4.70 19.12 21.10
C LEU A 832 5.20 17.80 21.69
N MET A 833 5.30 16.75 20.87
CA MET A 833 5.88 15.49 21.31
C MET A 833 7.35 15.63 21.72
N GLU A 834 8.16 16.30 20.91
CA GLU A 834 9.57 16.56 21.21
C GLU A 834 9.73 17.31 22.54
N LEU A 835 8.94 18.37 22.73
CA LEU A 835 8.94 19.15 23.95
C LEU A 835 8.52 18.30 25.16
N GLY A 836 7.45 17.51 25.02
CA GLY A 836 6.96 16.61 26.07
C GLY A 836 8.00 15.56 26.49
N VAL A 837 8.70 14.97 25.51
CA VAL A 837 9.82 14.03 25.76
C VAL A 837 10.94 14.72 26.53
N LYS A 838 11.37 15.89 26.05
CA LYS A 838 12.48 16.65 26.63
C LYS A 838 12.18 17.05 28.08
N LEU A 839 11.05 17.71 28.32
CA LEU A 839 10.66 18.19 29.65
C LEU A 839 10.39 17.03 30.61
N GLY A 840 9.68 16.00 30.16
CA GLY A 840 9.41 14.81 30.98
C GLY A 840 10.69 14.12 31.45
N ARG A 841 11.65 13.89 30.53
CA ARG A 841 12.93 13.25 30.87
C ARG A 841 13.89 14.18 31.61
N GLN A 842 13.78 15.49 31.46
CA GLN A 842 14.50 16.45 32.28
C GLN A 842 14.11 16.31 33.76
N ARG A 843 12.83 16.10 34.05
CA ARG A 843 12.36 15.85 35.43
C ARG A 843 12.64 14.43 35.90
N ARG A 844 12.35 13.42 35.08
CA ARG A 844 12.53 11.99 35.39
C ARG A 844 13.37 11.33 34.30
N ARG A 845 14.68 11.21 34.51
CA ARG A 845 15.64 10.70 33.50
C ARG A 845 15.30 9.34 32.89
N LYS A 846 14.68 8.45 33.68
CA LYS A 846 14.24 7.10 33.25
C LYS A 846 12.74 7.02 32.98
N LEU A 847 12.09 8.15 32.65
CA LEU A 847 10.68 8.18 32.26
C LEU A 847 10.52 7.37 30.98
N GLU A 848 9.71 6.31 31.06
CA GLU A 848 9.33 5.53 29.89
C GLU A 848 8.31 6.32 29.08
N ILE A 849 8.53 6.44 27.77
CA ILE A 849 7.67 7.23 26.89
C ILE A 849 7.34 6.42 25.64
N GLY A 850 6.06 6.19 25.41
CA GLY A 850 5.55 5.57 24.20
C GLY A 850 4.53 6.43 23.47
N ILE A 851 3.99 5.87 22.40
CA ILE A 851 2.87 6.42 21.62
C ILE A 851 1.85 5.30 21.40
N CYS A 852 0.57 5.65 21.49
CA CYS A 852 -0.53 4.79 21.11
C CYS A 852 -1.43 5.50 20.10
N GLY A 853 -2.08 4.71 19.24
CA GLY A 853 -3.01 5.21 18.22
C GLY A 853 -2.62 4.73 16.83
N GLU A 854 -3.20 5.37 15.81
CA GLU A 854 -2.99 4.97 14.40
C GLU A 854 -1.56 5.27 13.93
N HIS A 855 -1.00 6.41 14.36
CA HIS A 855 0.38 6.80 14.08
C HIS A 855 1.42 5.79 14.58
N GLY A 856 1.09 4.99 15.62
CA GLY A 856 1.97 3.94 16.13
C GLY A 856 2.21 2.80 15.13
N GLY A 857 1.36 2.68 14.10
CA GLY A 857 1.49 1.70 13.00
C GLY A 857 1.87 2.31 11.65
N ASP A 858 2.11 3.62 11.58
CA ASP A 858 2.52 4.32 10.36
C ASP A 858 4.06 4.39 10.24
N PRO A 859 4.68 3.85 9.17
CA PRO A 859 6.13 3.79 9.05
C PRO A 859 6.85 5.14 9.18
N ALA A 860 6.28 6.21 8.61
CA ALA A 860 6.87 7.54 8.69
C ALA A 860 6.82 8.11 10.12
N SER A 861 5.68 7.92 10.80
CA SER A 861 5.49 8.30 12.20
C SER A 861 6.38 7.49 13.16
N ILE A 862 6.55 6.18 12.92
CA ILE A 862 7.47 5.33 13.70
C ILE A 862 8.91 5.81 13.54
N ALA A 863 9.33 6.16 12.32
CA ALA A 863 10.66 6.72 12.09
C ALA A 863 10.87 8.05 12.83
N PHE A 864 9.84 8.89 12.93
CA PHE A 864 9.87 10.11 13.74
C PHE A 864 9.95 9.81 15.25
N CYS A 865 9.13 8.89 15.75
CA CYS A 865 9.17 8.44 17.15
C CYS A 865 10.56 7.86 17.54
N HIS A 866 11.19 7.15 16.60
CA HIS A 866 12.55 6.64 16.78
C HIS A 866 13.55 7.79 16.98
N ARG A 867 13.48 8.85 16.15
CA ARG A 867 14.34 10.04 16.24
C ARG A 867 14.13 10.81 17.54
N LEU A 868 12.88 10.95 18.00
CA LEU A 868 12.57 11.58 19.28
C LEU A 868 13.06 10.79 20.49
N GLY A 869 13.51 9.53 20.29
CA GLY A 869 14.01 8.72 21.37
C GLY A 869 12.92 8.08 22.22
N LEU A 870 11.69 7.91 21.71
CA LEU A 870 10.65 7.13 22.40
C LEU A 870 11.16 5.72 22.72
N ASP A 871 10.58 5.08 23.74
CA ASP A 871 10.93 3.74 24.20
C ASP A 871 10.16 2.66 23.42
N TYR A 872 8.89 2.91 23.10
CA TYR A 872 8.05 2.00 22.32
C TYR A 872 7.02 2.73 21.44
N VAL A 873 6.46 2.00 20.47
CA VAL A 873 5.26 2.37 19.71
C VAL A 873 4.20 1.30 19.93
N SER A 874 2.92 1.68 19.93
CA SER A 874 1.79 0.76 20.14
C SER A 874 0.73 0.93 19.06
N CYS A 875 0.45 -0.14 18.32
CA CYS A 875 -0.44 -0.16 17.17
C CYS A 875 -1.47 -1.31 17.24
N SER A 876 -2.44 -1.39 16.33
CA SER A 876 -3.35 -2.55 16.29
C SER A 876 -2.59 -3.87 16.06
N PRO A 877 -3.15 -5.03 16.46
CA PRO A 877 -2.46 -6.32 16.37
C PRO A 877 -1.90 -6.60 14.98
N PHE A 878 -2.69 -6.39 13.93
CA PHE A 878 -2.28 -6.64 12.55
C PHE A 878 -1.15 -5.73 12.09
N ARG A 879 -0.99 -4.53 12.67
CA ARG A 879 0.10 -3.61 12.31
C ARG A 879 1.43 -3.94 12.99
N VAL A 880 1.47 -4.88 13.94
CA VAL A 880 2.69 -5.21 14.69
C VAL A 880 3.85 -5.64 13.77
N PRO A 881 3.68 -6.55 12.78
CA PRO A 881 4.77 -6.93 11.88
C PRO A 881 5.30 -5.77 11.04
N VAL A 882 4.40 -4.90 10.58
CA VAL A 882 4.74 -3.67 9.85
C VAL A 882 5.54 -2.73 10.73
N ALA A 883 5.10 -2.52 11.98
CA ALA A 883 5.77 -1.64 12.93
C ALA A 883 7.16 -2.17 13.32
N ARG A 884 7.34 -3.50 13.47
CA ARG A 884 8.65 -4.15 13.67
C ARG A 884 9.61 -3.84 12.53
N LEU A 885 9.16 -3.99 11.28
CA LEU A 885 9.98 -3.68 10.10
C LEU A 885 10.32 -2.18 10.04
N ALA A 886 9.32 -1.30 10.19
CA ALA A 886 9.50 0.14 10.13
C ALA A 886 10.45 0.68 11.21
N ALA A 887 10.38 0.15 12.42
CA ALA A 887 11.30 0.50 13.49
C ALA A 887 12.75 0.03 13.20
N ALA A 888 12.90 -1.12 12.53
CA ALA A 888 14.21 -1.58 12.07
C ALA A 888 14.75 -0.70 10.95
N HIS A 889 13.92 -0.30 9.98
CA HIS A 889 14.29 0.68 8.94
C HIS A 889 14.78 1.98 9.55
N ALA A 890 14.05 2.53 10.51
CA ALA A 890 14.41 3.76 11.20
C ALA A 890 15.77 3.65 11.91
N ALA A 891 16.00 2.56 12.64
CA ALA A 891 17.27 2.31 13.33
C ALA A 891 18.44 2.09 12.35
N LEU A 892 18.18 1.45 11.21
CA LEU A 892 19.19 1.26 10.19
C LEU A 892 19.51 2.56 9.46
N ALA A 893 18.54 3.44 9.19
CA ALA A 893 18.77 4.71 8.50
C ALA A 893 19.83 5.56 9.22
N GLY A 894 19.70 5.74 10.54
CA GLY A 894 20.62 6.53 11.37
C GLY A 894 22.07 6.00 11.44
N LYS A 895 22.30 4.71 11.14
CA LYS A 895 23.67 4.13 11.09
C LYS A 895 24.42 4.47 9.79
N THR A 896 23.72 4.86 8.74
CA THR A 896 24.33 5.20 7.43
C THR A 896 24.85 6.63 7.40
N GLU A 897 24.16 7.56 8.06
CA GLU A 897 24.57 8.96 8.16
C GLU A 897 25.87 9.13 8.97
N GLY A 898 26.08 8.29 10.00
CA GLY A 898 27.33 8.29 10.79
C GLY A 898 28.57 7.71 10.08
N LYS A 899 28.43 7.15 8.87
CA LYS A 899 29.56 6.67 8.05
C LYS A 899 29.97 7.63 6.94
N VAL A 900 29.20 8.69 6.69
CA VAL A 900 29.53 9.73 5.69
C VAL A 900 30.27 10.91 6.34
N SER A 901 30.34 10.96 7.67
CA SER A 901 31.00 12.03 8.45
C SER A 901 32.30 11.62 9.16
N LYS A 902 33.02 10.61 8.65
CA LYS A 902 34.41 10.33 9.05
C LYS A 902 35.35 10.27 7.88
#